data_AF-A0A6A4WZM7-F1
#
_entry.id   AF-A0A6A4WZM7-F1
#
_cell.length_a   1.000
_cell.length_b   1.000
_cell.length_c   1.000
_cell.angle_alpha   90.00
_cell.angle_beta   90.00
_cell.angle_gamma   90.00
#
_symmetry.space_group_name_H-M   'P 1'
#
loop_
_entity.id
_entity.type
_entity.pdbx_description
1 polymer ?
#
loop_
_entity_poly.entity_id
_entity_poly.type
_entity_poly.pdbx_seq_one_letter_code
_entity_poly.pdbx_strand_id
1 'polypeptide(L)'
;MKILPYFSVKDAKPASPPRPRFMPVNINLDDDDDEEEVKPKIEPLPDSASSSSEDSDDDTPPPRDPTPPPRPPAAPEDGAWCPHDRSQDGRLPEPTPVTATFDLYIDSVRFIPDNAVFCKVTGRVFNFNLGGEAEKLDDILAYPLHSSNHRCPRFNFRMALNKDRVIVNHNMVIMLRIYCYEESTNQMVVAGTTLLAPFDSAQGKPVLRVGGHQQRIRVGLPSFEGGVANLMASDMDSNPTIPGLTILYRLLPHTESAVDAPEYSSGYYQSASCEPGESETRLFRHYLRRDTADLTVGEWCRRLQERQRTSQLADGPNLQKWMETMLESKKEKDKDKKAAVPDLDLQKFIHYDIEVGANVMLEQAFGLPAFLENRFTLAMVEYLPGKATKDSGPAGAGRGDPAAERFVTQKLDINSLQRSPNWTDPHTTLHPHYDDDTVLLVRLFSLPLEYRPGGTVRPRDGDAEPELQLDRPAAWTLLQLFDSKSVFSGTHAVPLLMPPVNSEFLELAQRTGAGAKLFSEGKSKELITPHDGASLEVTIWDGTFSSEECPPIQRYDSVLAALQPLDKYNKHKSQKAGPPVNALVFENMTEKQQQEGVHGDDYIYEKQTFETAMVKKFNTLLNKALVSSGEKKIQGIPEE
;
A
#
# COMPACT_ATOMS: atom_id res chain seq x y z
N MET A 1 36.16 -24.34 -9.33
CA MET A 1 36.40 -24.18 -7.88
C MET A 1 37.54 -23.19 -7.64
N LYS A 2 37.21 -21.98 -7.16
CA LYS A 2 38.10 -21.06 -6.43
C LYS A 2 37.21 -20.25 -5.50
N ILE A 3 37.47 -20.36 -4.20
CA ILE A 3 36.72 -19.75 -3.09
C ILE A 3 37.25 -18.31 -2.91
N LEU A 4 36.36 -17.32 -2.77
CA LEU A 4 36.71 -15.94 -2.41
C LEU A 4 36.52 -15.72 -0.89
N PRO A 5 37.41 -14.97 -0.21
CA PRO A 5 37.37 -14.82 1.25
C PRO A 5 36.56 -13.61 1.72
N TYR A 6 35.96 -13.78 2.91
CA TYR A 6 35.41 -12.75 3.78
C TYR A 6 36.48 -11.70 4.17
N PHE A 7 36.13 -10.43 4.19
CA PHE A 7 36.92 -9.38 4.86
C PHE A 7 36.09 -8.52 5.82
N SER A 8 36.67 -8.38 7.00
CA SER A 8 36.27 -7.62 8.19
C SER A 8 36.44 -6.11 7.97
N VAL A 9 35.46 -5.31 8.41
CA VAL A 9 35.53 -3.84 8.42
C VAL A 9 35.93 -3.39 9.83
N LYS A 10 37.04 -2.64 9.93
CA LYS A 10 37.36 -1.79 11.09
C LYS A 10 37.68 -0.38 10.61
N ASP A 11 37.08 0.57 11.31
CA ASP A 11 37.48 1.95 11.56
C ASP A 11 37.70 2.92 10.37
N ALA A 12 36.67 3.73 10.08
CA ALA A 12 36.82 5.03 9.44
C ALA A 12 35.94 6.09 10.14
N LYS A 13 36.59 7.14 10.65
CA LYS A 13 35.98 8.32 11.29
C LYS A 13 35.20 9.17 10.27
N PRO A 14 34.08 9.81 10.66
CA PRO A 14 33.32 10.67 9.77
C PRO A 14 33.96 12.06 9.62
N ALA A 15 34.07 12.51 8.38
CA ALA A 15 34.41 13.89 8.02
C ALA A 15 33.18 14.80 8.15
N SER A 16 33.38 15.97 8.73
CA SER A 16 32.37 17.01 8.97
C SER A 16 31.89 17.68 7.67
N PRO A 17 30.58 18.01 7.55
CA PRO A 17 30.02 18.62 6.35
C PRO A 17 30.30 20.14 6.26
N PRO A 18 30.38 20.70 5.03
CA PRO A 18 30.62 22.12 4.81
C PRO A 18 29.36 22.97 5.03
N ARG A 19 29.55 24.17 5.58
CA ARG A 19 28.48 25.18 5.81
C ARG A 19 28.05 25.84 4.49
N PRO A 20 26.75 26.07 4.26
CA PRO A 20 26.28 26.85 3.12
C PRO A 20 26.42 28.36 3.38
N ARG A 21 26.90 29.10 2.36
CA ARG A 21 26.92 30.56 2.30
C ARG A 21 25.55 31.06 1.83
N PHE A 22 24.92 31.91 2.62
CA PHE A 22 23.75 32.69 2.21
C PHE A 22 24.18 33.92 1.41
N MET A 23 23.55 34.16 0.26
CA MET A 23 23.51 35.48 -0.38
C MET A 23 22.08 36.02 -0.32
N PRO A 24 21.89 37.31 -0.03
CA PRO A 24 20.57 37.93 0.06
C PRO A 24 20.05 38.27 -1.34
N VAL A 25 18.75 38.03 -1.58
CA VAL A 25 18.03 38.47 -2.78
C VAL A 25 17.20 39.70 -2.39
N ASN A 26 17.44 40.80 -3.10
CA ASN A 26 16.65 42.03 -3.05
C ASN A 26 15.28 41.79 -3.69
N ILE A 27 14.25 42.27 -3.01
CA ILE A 27 12.86 42.32 -3.47
C ILE A 27 12.67 43.71 -4.10
N ASN A 28 12.35 43.76 -5.39
CA ASN A 28 11.71 44.92 -5.99
C ASN A 28 10.24 44.56 -6.25
N LEU A 29 9.37 45.36 -5.64
CA LEU A 29 7.95 45.49 -5.92
C LEU A 29 7.82 46.45 -7.10
N ASP A 30 7.01 46.10 -8.09
CA ASP A 30 6.36 47.06 -8.97
C ASP A 30 4.97 46.51 -9.33
N ASP A 31 4.05 47.46 -9.40
CA ASP A 31 2.60 47.39 -9.38
C ASP A 31 1.97 47.04 -10.76
N ASP A 32 0.64 47.03 -10.74
CA ASP A 32 -0.32 47.12 -11.85
C ASP A 32 -0.85 45.79 -12.43
N ASP A 33 -2.12 45.48 -12.16
CA ASP A 33 -3.16 45.46 -13.20
C ASP A 33 -4.54 45.00 -12.65
N ASP A 34 -5.48 45.94 -12.68
CA ASP A 34 -6.90 45.88 -13.09
C ASP A 34 -7.84 44.76 -12.58
N GLU A 35 -8.77 45.17 -11.71
CA GLU A 35 -10.00 44.47 -11.35
C GLU A 35 -11.11 44.70 -12.41
N GLU A 36 -11.61 43.65 -13.06
CA GLU A 36 -12.92 43.64 -13.73
C GLU A 36 -13.90 42.69 -13.03
N GLU A 37 -14.92 43.26 -12.39
CA GLU A 37 -16.09 42.56 -11.82
C GLU A 37 -16.97 41.96 -12.92
N VAL A 38 -17.14 40.64 -12.94
CA VAL A 38 -18.17 39.94 -13.72
C VAL A 38 -19.21 39.32 -12.78
N LYS A 39 -20.41 39.91 -12.76
CA LYS A 39 -21.59 39.38 -12.07
C LYS A 39 -22.19 38.19 -12.83
N PRO A 40 -22.47 37.03 -12.19
CA PRO A 40 -23.27 35.99 -12.82
C PRO A 40 -24.77 36.20 -12.59
N LYS A 41 -25.49 35.95 -13.67
CA LYS A 41 -26.94 36.06 -13.87
C LYS A 41 -27.62 34.79 -13.34
N ILE A 42 -28.53 34.94 -12.39
CA ILE A 42 -29.36 33.84 -11.85
C ILE A 42 -30.62 33.73 -12.70
N GLU A 43 -30.89 32.53 -13.23
CA GLU A 43 -32.20 32.13 -13.76
C GLU A 43 -32.78 30.96 -12.94
N PRO A 44 -34.11 30.82 -12.86
CA PRO A 44 -34.80 30.20 -11.73
C PRO A 44 -35.16 28.71 -11.94
N LEU A 45 -35.26 28.00 -10.82
CA LEU A 45 -35.85 26.66 -10.69
C LEU A 45 -37.38 26.69 -10.89
N PRO A 46 -37.98 25.69 -11.54
CA PRO A 46 -39.43 25.52 -11.56
C PRO A 46 -39.95 24.64 -10.42
N ASP A 47 -41.21 24.90 -10.12
CA ASP A 47 -41.99 24.52 -8.94
C ASP A 47 -42.27 23.02 -8.74
N SER A 48 -42.50 22.76 -7.46
CA SER A 48 -43.25 21.65 -6.88
C SER A 48 -44.58 21.36 -7.56
N ALA A 49 -44.89 20.07 -7.74
CA ALA A 49 -46.27 19.59 -7.80
C ALA A 49 -46.41 18.38 -6.87
N SER A 50 -47.26 18.56 -5.87
CA SER A 50 -47.80 17.53 -4.99
C SER A 50 -48.94 16.77 -5.71
N SER A 51 -49.04 15.47 -5.49
CA SER A 51 -50.31 14.74 -5.58
C SER A 51 -50.32 13.56 -4.61
N SER A 52 -51.39 13.50 -3.82
CA SER A 52 -51.71 12.59 -2.73
C SER A 52 -52.47 11.33 -3.17
N SER A 53 -52.81 10.49 -2.18
CA SER A 53 -53.65 9.26 -2.11
C SER A 53 -52.85 7.95 -2.24
N GLU A 54 -52.58 7.23 -1.13
CA GLU A 54 -53.45 6.36 -0.30
C GLU A 54 -53.84 5.05 -1.03
N ASP A 55 -53.23 3.91 -0.67
CA ASP A 55 -53.94 2.80 -0.03
C ASP A 55 -53.04 1.60 0.35
N SER A 56 -53.25 1.16 1.60
CA SER A 56 -52.99 -0.13 2.29
C SER A 56 -52.06 -1.20 1.69
N ASP A 57 -51.00 -1.56 2.43
CA ASP A 57 -50.32 -2.85 2.30
C ASP A 57 -50.34 -3.65 3.61
N ASP A 58 -50.75 -4.91 3.43
CA ASP A 58 -50.94 -5.99 4.39
C ASP A 58 -49.59 -6.62 4.77
N ASP A 59 -49.41 -6.88 6.06
CA ASP A 59 -48.13 -7.18 6.70
C ASP A 59 -47.94 -8.70 6.78
N THR A 60 -47.22 -9.32 5.84
CA THR A 60 -46.60 -10.64 6.06
C THR A 60 -45.35 -10.83 5.18
N PRO A 61 -44.16 -11.10 5.76
CA PRO A 61 -42.95 -11.31 4.98
C PRO A 61 -42.93 -12.72 4.36
N PRO A 62 -42.52 -12.88 3.08
CA PRO A 62 -42.39 -14.19 2.47
C PRO A 62 -41.15 -14.93 2.98
N PRO A 63 -41.10 -16.27 2.85
CA PRO A 63 -39.97 -17.09 3.29
C PRO A 63 -38.70 -16.73 2.52
N ARG A 64 -37.56 -16.70 3.23
CA ARG A 64 -36.24 -16.45 2.62
C ARG A 64 -35.86 -17.60 1.69
N ASP A 65 -35.74 -17.30 0.40
CA ASP A 65 -35.07 -18.20 -0.55
C ASP A 65 -33.60 -18.39 -0.16
N PRO A 66 -33.04 -19.61 -0.35
CA PRO A 66 -31.62 -19.86 -0.14
C PRO A 66 -30.79 -18.99 -1.08
N THR A 67 -29.81 -18.29 -0.51
CA THR A 67 -28.88 -17.42 -1.24
C THR A 67 -28.22 -18.20 -2.38
N PRO A 68 -28.29 -17.72 -3.63
CA PRO A 68 -27.55 -18.33 -4.73
C PRO A 68 -26.04 -18.22 -4.47
N PRO A 69 -25.23 -19.19 -4.92
CA PRO A 69 -23.79 -19.12 -4.78
C PRO A 69 -23.26 -17.82 -5.43
N PRO A 70 -22.15 -17.25 -4.90
CA PRO A 70 -21.61 -16.01 -5.40
C PRO A 70 -21.33 -16.13 -6.90
N ARG A 71 -21.90 -15.19 -7.67
CA ARG A 71 -21.67 -15.09 -9.10
C ARG A 71 -20.18 -14.78 -9.30
N PRO A 72 -19.48 -15.44 -10.25
CA PRO A 72 -18.11 -15.06 -10.58
C PRO A 72 -18.05 -13.56 -10.94
N PRO A 73 -16.99 -12.84 -10.55
CA PRO A 73 -16.88 -11.42 -10.83
C PRO A 73 -16.99 -11.18 -12.34
N ALA A 74 -17.78 -10.18 -12.72
CA ALA A 74 -17.86 -9.76 -14.12
C ALA A 74 -16.50 -9.25 -14.58
N ALA A 75 -16.14 -9.50 -15.84
CA ALA A 75 -14.93 -8.95 -16.44
C ALA A 75 -14.91 -7.41 -16.25
N PRO A 76 -13.74 -6.78 -16.01
CA PRO A 76 -13.67 -5.34 -15.83
C PRO A 76 -14.28 -4.63 -17.04
N GLU A 77 -15.34 -3.84 -16.83
CA GLU A 77 -16.06 -3.12 -17.88
C GLU A 77 -15.16 -2.15 -18.68
N ASP A 78 -13.98 -1.85 -18.15
CA ASP A 78 -13.08 -0.80 -18.62
C ASP A 78 -12.01 -1.27 -19.64
N GLY A 79 -12.06 -2.52 -20.13
CA GLY A 79 -11.10 -3.06 -21.13
C GLY A 79 -9.68 -3.31 -20.60
N ALA A 80 -9.49 -3.19 -19.27
CA ALA A 80 -8.21 -3.35 -18.59
C ALA A 80 -7.68 -4.79 -18.56
N TRP A 81 -8.54 -5.79 -18.73
CA TRP A 81 -8.13 -7.18 -18.94
C TRP A 81 -9.00 -7.80 -20.02
N CYS A 82 -8.39 -8.58 -20.90
CA CYS A 82 -9.06 -9.24 -22.01
C CYS A 82 -8.93 -10.76 -21.82
N PRO A 83 -10.05 -11.50 -21.68
CA PRO A 83 -10.00 -12.95 -21.60
C PRO A 83 -9.51 -13.55 -22.92
N HIS A 84 -8.78 -14.66 -22.83
CA HIS A 84 -8.35 -15.41 -24.01
C HIS A 84 -9.56 -15.91 -24.80
N ASP A 85 -9.61 -15.58 -26.09
CA ASP A 85 -10.61 -16.09 -27.01
C ASP A 85 -10.11 -17.40 -27.62
N ARG A 86 -10.75 -18.51 -27.22
CA ARG A 86 -10.43 -19.86 -27.73
C ARG A 86 -10.59 -19.99 -29.25
N SER A 87 -11.32 -19.09 -29.91
CA SER A 87 -11.39 -19.07 -31.37
C SER A 87 -10.03 -18.80 -32.04
N GLN A 88 -9.09 -18.20 -31.30
CA GLN A 88 -7.73 -17.93 -31.76
C GLN A 88 -6.86 -19.19 -31.82
N ASP A 89 -7.17 -20.22 -31.03
CA ASP A 89 -6.36 -21.45 -30.95
C ASP A 89 -6.26 -22.15 -32.32
N GLY A 90 -7.33 -22.13 -33.11
CA GLY A 90 -7.36 -22.69 -34.46
C GLY A 90 -6.59 -21.87 -35.51
N ARG A 91 -6.10 -20.67 -35.16
CA ARG A 91 -5.31 -19.78 -36.01
C ARG A 91 -3.81 -19.80 -35.67
N LEU A 92 -3.44 -20.46 -34.57
CA LEU A 92 -2.05 -20.56 -34.15
C LEU A 92 -1.26 -21.45 -35.12
N PRO A 93 0.00 -21.11 -35.41
CA PRO A 93 0.90 -22.01 -36.14
C PRO A 93 1.05 -23.36 -35.43
N GLU A 94 1.39 -24.40 -36.20
CA GLU A 94 1.67 -25.71 -35.60
C GLU A 94 2.87 -25.64 -34.65
N PRO A 95 2.78 -26.24 -33.44
CA PRO A 95 3.90 -26.35 -32.52
C PRO A 95 5.10 -27.07 -33.13
N THR A 96 6.28 -26.46 -33.02
CA THR A 96 7.52 -27.03 -33.52
C THR A 96 8.26 -27.82 -32.42
N PRO A 97 9.08 -28.82 -32.80
CA PRO A 97 9.90 -29.56 -31.84
C PRO A 97 11.05 -28.68 -31.29
N VAL A 98 11.61 -29.07 -30.15
CA VAL A 98 12.74 -28.37 -29.49
C VAL A 98 13.93 -28.08 -30.42
N THR A 99 14.17 -28.94 -31.41
CA THR A 99 15.27 -28.78 -32.36
C THR A 99 15.04 -27.70 -33.41
N ALA A 100 13.82 -27.16 -33.54
CA ALA A 100 13.50 -26.11 -34.50
C ALA A 100 13.86 -24.72 -33.97
N THR A 101 14.23 -23.82 -34.87
CA THR A 101 14.36 -22.39 -34.59
C THR A 101 12.99 -21.78 -34.31
N PHE A 102 12.91 -20.92 -33.32
CA PHE A 102 11.69 -20.21 -32.95
C PHE A 102 12.00 -18.77 -32.53
N ASP A 103 11.00 -17.91 -32.51
CA ASP A 103 11.14 -16.51 -32.15
C ASP A 103 10.43 -16.22 -30.82
N LEU A 104 11.14 -15.48 -29.95
CA LEU A 104 10.57 -14.80 -28.80
C LEU A 104 10.26 -13.35 -29.20
N TYR A 105 9.02 -12.92 -28.97
CA TYR A 105 8.63 -11.52 -29.06
C TYR A 105 8.29 -10.99 -27.67
N ILE A 106 8.64 -9.73 -27.42
CA ILE A 106 8.12 -8.96 -26.28
C ILE A 106 7.23 -7.89 -26.89
N ASP A 107 5.93 -7.94 -26.59
CA ASP A 107 4.94 -7.09 -27.25
C ASP A 107 4.54 -5.90 -26.36
N SER A 108 4.35 -6.12 -25.06
CA SER A 108 3.91 -5.07 -24.14
C SER A 108 4.21 -5.38 -22.68
N VAL A 109 4.38 -4.35 -21.86
CA VAL A 109 4.21 -4.39 -20.41
C VAL A 109 2.92 -3.65 -20.10
N ARG A 110 2.09 -4.18 -19.21
CA ARG A 110 0.76 -3.68 -18.89
C ARG A 110 0.73 -3.13 -17.47
N PHE A 111 0.17 -1.93 -17.30
CA PHE A 111 -0.03 -1.23 -16.03
C PHE A 111 1.23 -1.09 -15.16
N ILE A 112 2.23 -0.35 -15.66
CA ILE A 112 3.36 0.06 -14.81
C ILE A 112 2.88 0.97 -13.66
N PRO A 113 3.49 0.93 -12.46
CA PRO A 113 3.01 1.66 -11.27
C PRO A 113 3.17 3.18 -11.31
N ASP A 114 2.48 3.90 -10.42
CA ASP A 114 2.36 5.36 -10.47
C ASP A 114 3.69 6.11 -10.37
N ASN A 115 4.58 5.60 -9.54
CA ASN A 115 5.94 6.12 -9.38
C ASN A 115 6.87 5.79 -10.57
N ALA A 116 6.48 4.89 -11.48
CA ALA A 116 7.25 4.54 -12.67
C ALA A 116 6.87 5.42 -13.88
N VAL A 117 7.89 5.96 -14.55
CA VAL A 117 7.74 6.86 -15.70
C VAL A 117 7.71 6.08 -17.02
N PHE A 118 8.70 5.22 -17.24
CA PHE A 118 8.80 4.30 -18.37
C PHE A 118 9.68 3.13 -17.98
N CYS A 119 9.63 2.05 -18.76
CA CYS A 119 10.33 0.81 -18.44
C CYS A 119 11.13 0.24 -19.61
N LYS A 120 12.06 -0.68 -19.32
CA LYS A 120 12.63 -1.62 -20.28
C LYS A 120 12.45 -3.05 -19.79
N VAL A 121 12.46 -3.99 -20.73
CA VAL A 121 12.53 -5.41 -20.40
C VAL A 121 13.94 -5.90 -20.70
N THR A 122 14.56 -6.52 -19.71
CA THR A 122 15.81 -7.26 -19.90
C THR A 122 15.56 -8.73 -19.62
N GLY A 123 16.44 -9.61 -20.07
CA GLY A 123 16.29 -11.01 -19.74
C GLY A 123 17.48 -11.86 -20.09
N ARG A 124 17.43 -13.10 -19.60
CA ARG A 124 18.42 -14.12 -19.87
C ARG A 124 17.75 -15.42 -20.22
N VAL A 125 18.35 -16.12 -21.17
CA VAL A 125 17.94 -17.46 -21.54
C VAL A 125 18.87 -18.44 -20.85
N PHE A 126 18.30 -19.26 -19.98
CA PHE A 126 19.00 -20.28 -19.24
C PHE A 126 18.81 -21.64 -19.91
N ASN A 127 19.88 -22.12 -20.54
CA ASN A 127 19.90 -23.37 -21.30
C ASN A 127 20.86 -24.38 -20.63
N PHE A 128 20.40 -24.99 -19.54
CA PHE A 128 21.24 -25.83 -18.68
C PHE A 128 21.57 -27.19 -19.30
N ASN A 129 22.65 -27.80 -18.79
CA ASN A 129 23.05 -29.19 -19.04
C ASN A 129 23.57 -29.49 -20.45
N LEU A 130 24.04 -28.47 -21.19
CA LEU A 130 24.62 -28.64 -22.52
C LEU A 130 26.12 -28.28 -22.59
N GLY A 131 26.63 -27.45 -21.67
CA GLY A 131 28.04 -27.04 -21.61
C GLY A 131 28.49 -26.20 -22.81
N GLY A 132 29.54 -25.39 -22.63
CA GLY A 132 30.22 -24.68 -23.73
C GLY A 132 29.49 -23.44 -24.26
N GLU A 133 29.56 -23.18 -25.58
CA GLU A 133 28.94 -22.01 -26.23
C GLU A 133 27.40 -22.06 -26.26
N ALA A 134 26.78 -23.23 -26.06
CA ALA A 134 25.33 -23.41 -25.98
C ALA A 134 24.69 -22.76 -24.74
N GLU A 135 25.51 -22.37 -23.75
CA GLU A 135 25.09 -21.62 -22.55
C GLU A 135 25.14 -20.09 -22.73
N LYS A 136 25.76 -19.61 -23.82
CA LYS A 136 25.93 -18.18 -24.11
C LYS A 136 24.97 -17.72 -25.20
N LEU A 137 23.70 -17.57 -24.83
CA LEU A 137 22.72 -16.87 -25.65
C LEU A 137 22.78 -15.36 -25.37
N ASP A 138 22.41 -14.55 -26.37
CA ASP A 138 22.37 -13.10 -26.22
C ASP A 138 21.40 -12.69 -25.10
N ASP A 139 21.79 -11.65 -24.35
CA ASP A 139 20.92 -11.06 -23.33
C ASP A 139 19.74 -10.35 -24.04
N ILE A 140 18.54 -10.53 -23.48
CA ILE A 140 17.34 -9.86 -23.96
C ILE A 140 17.40 -8.40 -23.50
N LEU A 141 17.16 -7.46 -24.41
CA LEU A 141 17.06 -6.04 -24.12
C LEU A 141 16.02 -5.39 -25.05
N ALA A 142 14.85 -5.06 -24.50
CA ALA A 142 13.76 -4.44 -25.22
C ALA A 142 13.44 -3.07 -24.63
N TYR A 143 13.38 -2.06 -25.49
CA TYR A 143 13.00 -0.69 -25.16
C TYR A 143 11.58 -0.38 -25.68
N PRO A 144 10.82 0.46 -24.96
CA PRO A 144 9.44 0.73 -25.30
C PRO A 144 9.37 1.69 -26.49
N LEU A 145 8.25 1.67 -27.21
CA LEU A 145 7.95 2.64 -28.24
C LEU A 145 7.48 3.93 -27.60
N HIS A 146 8.19 5.03 -27.86
CA HIS A 146 7.80 6.37 -27.38
C HIS A 146 6.36 6.79 -27.76
N SER A 147 5.80 6.26 -28.86
CA SER A 147 4.42 6.52 -29.29
C SER A 147 3.36 5.66 -28.60
N SER A 148 3.76 4.68 -27.80
CA SER A 148 2.83 3.82 -27.07
C SER A 148 2.38 4.46 -25.76
N ASN A 149 1.25 4.00 -25.22
CA ASN A 149 0.73 4.42 -23.93
C ASN A 149 1.78 4.20 -22.83
N HIS A 150 1.98 5.18 -21.94
CA HIS A 150 3.01 5.10 -20.91
C HIS A 150 2.72 4.06 -19.81
N ARG A 151 1.44 3.80 -19.48
CA ARG A 151 1.03 2.77 -18.53
C ARG A 151 1.12 1.37 -19.11
N CYS A 152 0.81 1.24 -20.40
CA CYS A 152 0.89 -0.02 -21.13
C CYS A 152 1.87 0.07 -22.32
N PRO A 153 3.17 0.28 -22.07
CA PRO A 153 4.13 0.48 -23.16
C PRO A 153 4.19 -0.74 -24.07
N ARG A 154 4.29 -0.48 -25.37
CA ARG A 154 4.47 -1.50 -26.41
C ARG A 154 5.94 -1.56 -26.82
N PHE A 155 6.36 -2.73 -27.26
CA PHE A 155 7.73 -3.02 -27.66
C PHE A 155 7.73 -3.57 -29.09
N ASN A 156 8.82 -3.32 -29.82
CA ASN A 156 9.08 -3.97 -31.10
C ASN A 156 10.37 -4.79 -30.98
N PHE A 157 10.27 -5.90 -30.23
CA PHE A 157 11.39 -6.77 -29.95
C PHE A 157 11.15 -8.18 -30.49
N ARG A 158 12.17 -8.74 -31.13
CA ARG A 158 12.19 -10.12 -31.63
C ARG A 158 13.58 -10.71 -31.43
N MET A 159 13.64 -11.92 -30.90
CA MET A 159 14.87 -12.69 -30.77
C MET A 159 14.67 -14.10 -31.29
N ALA A 160 15.45 -14.49 -32.29
CA ALA A 160 15.46 -15.86 -32.81
C ALA A 160 16.31 -16.75 -31.89
N LEU A 161 15.71 -17.80 -31.35
CA LEU A 161 16.33 -18.80 -30.50
C LEU A 161 16.53 -20.10 -31.27
N ASN A 162 17.57 -20.85 -30.90
CA ASN A 162 18.00 -22.05 -31.64
C ASN A 162 18.29 -21.75 -33.12
N LYS A 163 18.91 -20.59 -33.39
CA LYS A 163 19.51 -20.31 -34.70
C LYS A 163 20.76 -21.18 -34.87
N ASP A 164 21.09 -21.54 -36.10
CA ASP A 164 22.33 -22.28 -36.43
C ASP A 164 22.48 -23.66 -35.75
N ARG A 165 21.35 -24.28 -35.35
CA ARG A 165 21.26 -25.59 -34.67
C ARG A 165 21.92 -25.62 -33.29
N VAL A 166 21.96 -24.48 -32.58
CA VAL A 166 22.34 -24.45 -31.16
C VAL A 166 21.37 -25.32 -30.37
N ILE A 167 21.87 -26.45 -29.84
CA ILE A 167 21.04 -27.38 -29.06
C ILE A 167 20.41 -26.61 -27.89
N VAL A 168 19.09 -26.71 -27.77
CA VAL A 168 18.33 -26.19 -26.63
C VAL A 168 17.76 -27.36 -25.84
N ASN A 169 17.80 -27.24 -24.53
CA ASN A 169 17.18 -28.18 -23.62
C ASN A 169 15.66 -27.88 -23.55
N HIS A 170 14.82 -28.91 -23.52
CA HIS A 170 13.38 -28.73 -23.31
C HIS A 170 13.07 -28.08 -21.95
N ASN A 171 13.97 -28.21 -20.97
CA ASN A 171 13.90 -27.56 -19.66
C ASN A 171 14.53 -26.16 -19.65
N MET A 172 14.77 -25.54 -20.82
CA MET A 172 15.27 -24.17 -20.84
C MET A 172 14.26 -23.22 -20.17
N VAL A 173 14.78 -22.22 -19.46
CA VAL A 173 13.98 -21.20 -18.81
C VAL A 173 14.41 -19.83 -19.31
N ILE A 174 13.44 -19.00 -19.65
CA ILE A 174 13.68 -17.61 -19.99
C ILE A 174 13.30 -16.79 -18.76
N MET A 175 14.22 -15.96 -18.29
CA MET A 175 13.95 -14.99 -17.23
C MET A 175 13.81 -13.62 -17.85
N LEU A 176 12.69 -12.96 -17.58
CA LEU A 176 12.45 -11.58 -17.96
C LEU A 176 12.37 -10.71 -16.71
N ARG A 177 12.98 -9.53 -16.76
CA ARG A 177 13.01 -8.53 -15.70
C ARG A 177 12.62 -7.18 -16.24
N ILE A 178 11.70 -6.52 -15.55
CA ILE A 178 11.24 -5.18 -15.90
C ILE A 178 11.98 -4.18 -15.03
N TYR A 179 12.63 -3.22 -15.69
CA TYR A 179 13.28 -2.09 -15.04
C TYR A 179 12.47 -0.84 -15.34
N CYS A 180 12.20 -0.03 -14.34
CA CYS A 180 11.51 1.24 -14.46
C CYS A 180 12.41 2.40 -14.07
N TYR A 181 12.19 3.56 -14.67
CA TYR A 181 12.70 4.82 -14.14
C TYR A 181 11.68 5.38 -13.13
N GLU A 182 12.10 5.53 -11.87
CA GLU A 182 11.24 6.02 -10.80
C GLU A 182 11.32 7.53 -10.64
N GLU A 183 10.17 8.21 -10.60
CA GLU A 183 10.06 9.66 -10.52
C GLU A 183 10.62 10.24 -9.21
N SER A 184 10.31 9.60 -8.07
CA SER A 184 10.64 10.10 -6.73
C SER A 184 12.14 10.11 -6.47
N THR A 185 12.83 9.02 -6.82
CA THR A 185 14.28 8.85 -6.60
C THR A 185 15.13 9.31 -7.79
N ASN A 186 14.50 9.53 -8.96
CA ASN A 186 15.17 9.78 -10.23
C ASN A 186 16.24 8.70 -10.51
N GLN A 187 15.91 7.44 -10.22
CA GLN A 187 16.79 6.28 -10.37
C GLN A 187 16.07 5.16 -11.09
N MET A 188 16.85 4.25 -11.68
CA MET A 188 16.31 2.99 -12.13
C MET A 188 16.03 2.08 -10.94
N VAL A 189 14.90 1.39 -11.01
CA VAL A 189 14.47 0.37 -10.06
C VAL A 189 14.03 -0.87 -10.82
N VAL A 190 14.11 -2.04 -10.19
CA VAL A 190 13.56 -3.28 -10.73
C VAL A 190 12.09 -3.32 -10.33
N ALA A 191 11.18 -3.23 -11.30
CA ALA A 191 9.76 -3.44 -11.03
C ALA A 191 9.54 -4.88 -10.58
N GLY A 192 10.00 -5.86 -11.36
CA GLY A 192 9.95 -7.26 -10.95
C GLY A 192 10.47 -8.24 -12.01
N THR A 193 10.28 -9.52 -11.74
CA THR A 193 10.83 -10.65 -12.50
C THR A 193 9.73 -11.66 -12.84
N THR A 194 9.88 -12.37 -13.95
CA THR A 194 9.13 -13.58 -14.26
C THR A 194 10.01 -14.63 -14.93
N LEU A 195 9.63 -15.90 -14.78
CA LEU A 195 10.23 -17.03 -15.49
C LEU A 195 9.20 -17.63 -16.44
N LEU A 196 9.65 -18.06 -17.61
CA LEU A 196 8.82 -18.72 -18.61
C LEU A 196 9.50 -19.99 -19.11
N ALA A 197 8.70 -21.05 -19.28
CA ALA A 197 9.08 -22.29 -19.94
C ALA A 197 8.59 -22.26 -21.40
N PRO A 198 9.48 -22.21 -22.39
CA PRO A 198 9.07 -22.13 -23.80
C PRO A 198 8.44 -23.41 -24.34
N PHE A 199 8.76 -24.56 -23.75
CA PHE A 199 8.33 -25.87 -24.22
C PHE A 199 7.33 -26.51 -23.24
N ASP A 200 6.32 -27.19 -23.79
CA ASP A 200 5.45 -28.08 -23.04
C ASP A 200 5.84 -29.53 -23.28
N SER A 201 5.95 -30.30 -22.20
CA SER A 201 6.30 -31.72 -22.22
C SER A 201 5.13 -32.63 -21.77
N ALA A 202 3.95 -32.07 -21.47
CA ALA A 202 2.81 -32.82 -20.94
C ALA A 202 2.35 -33.97 -21.85
N GLN A 203 2.51 -33.85 -23.17
CA GLN A 203 2.10 -34.85 -24.17
C GLN A 203 3.24 -35.77 -24.63
N GLY A 204 4.30 -35.89 -23.82
CA GLY A 204 5.42 -36.82 -24.05
C GLY A 204 6.56 -36.22 -24.88
N LYS A 205 6.30 -35.78 -26.12
CA LYS A 205 7.33 -35.09 -26.93
C LYS A 205 7.30 -33.59 -26.62
N PRO A 206 8.41 -32.99 -26.17
CA PRO A 206 8.41 -31.56 -25.88
C PRO A 206 8.21 -30.73 -27.15
N VAL A 207 7.23 -29.84 -27.13
CA VAL A 207 6.86 -28.96 -28.25
C VAL A 207 6.75 -27.50 -27.79
N LEU A 208 6.96 -26.57 -28.71
CA LEU A 208 6.90 -25.14 -28.42
C LEU A 208 5.49 -24.72 -27.96
N ARG A 209 5.40 -23.90 -26.92
CA ARG A 209 4.15 -23.27 -26.45
C ARG A 209 3.77 -22.11 -27.36
N VAL A 210 3.35 -22.43 -28.58
CA VAL A 210 3.03 -21.44 -29.62
C VAL A 210 1.88 -20.52 -29.18
N GLY A 211 2.01 -19.23 -29.50
CA GLY A 211 0.96 -18.23 -29.32
C GLY A 211 1.38 -17.06 -28.43
N GLY A 212 0.38 -16.24 -28.07
CA GLY A 212 0.54 -15.12 -27.15
C GLY A 212 0.25 -15.52 -25.72
N HIS A 213 1.04 -14.98 -24.81
CA HIS A 213 0.99 -15.27 -23.39
C HIS A 213 0.97 -13.97 -22.61
N GLN A 214 0.13 -13.90 -21.59
CA GLN A 214 0.17 -12.85 -20.58
C GLN A 214 0.62 -13.47 -19.25
N GLN A 215 1.62 -12.85 -18.62
CA GLN A 215 2.21 -13.37 -17.38
C GLN A 215 2.31 -12.28 -16.32
N ARG A 216 1.93 -12.61 -15.09
CA ARG A 216 2.09 -11.77 -13.90
C ARG A 216 3.57 -11.58 -13.57
N ILE A 217 3.92 -10.36 -13.20
CA ILE A 217 5.28 -10.02 -12.73
C ILE A 217 5.32 -10.17 -11.22
N ARG A 218 6.44 -10.69 -10.70
CA ARG A 218 6.60 -11.01 -9.29
C ARG A 218 7.80 -10.31 -8.67
N VAL A 219 7.75 -10.11 -7.36
CA VAL A 219 8.77 -9.40 -6.60
C VAL A 219 10.06 -10.22 -6.52
N GLY A 220 11.20 -9.54 -6.59
CA GLY A 220 12.51 -10.13 -6.33
C GLY A 220 13.04 -11.06 -7.41
N LEU A 221 13.87 -12.01 -6.99
CA LEU A 221 14.53 -13.02 -7.82
C LEU A 221 14.02 -14.41 -7.46
N PRO A 222 14.18 -15.40 -8.36
CA PRO A 222 13.74 -16.77 -8.08
C PRO A 222 14.52 -17.37 -6.92
N SER A 223 13.81 -18.09 -6.06
CA SER A 223 14.39 -18.93 -5.02
C SER A 223 14.43 -20.36 -5.51
N PHE A 224 15.63 -20.89 -5.77
CA PHE A 224 15.82 -22.26 -6.24
C PHE A 224 16.70 -23.04 -5.25
N GLU A 225 16.20 -24.20 -4.82
CA GLU A 225 17.00 -25.17 -4.06
C GLU A 225 17.94 -25.91 -5.03
N GLY A 226 19.24 -25.96 -4.73
CA GLY A 226 20.22 -26.71 -5.53
C GLY A 226 20.98 -25.93 -6.61
N GLY A 227 20.84 -24.60 -6.66
CA GLY A 227 21.65 -23.73 -7.53
C GLY A 227 21.04 -23.44 -8.90
N VAL A 228 21.61 -22.45 -9.61
CA VAL A 228 21.03 -21.88 -10.85
C VAL A 228 20.79 -22.96 -11.91
N ALA A 229 21.61 -24.03 -11.94
CA ALA A 229 21.51 -25.12 -12.91
C ALA A 229 20.17 -25.90 -12.87
N ASN A 230 19.40 -25.78 -11.79
CA ASN A 230 18.11 -26.45 -11.61
C ASN A 230 16.92 -25.48 -11.70
N LEU A 231 17.14 -24.24 -12.17
CA LEU A 231 16.09 -23.23 -12.24
C LEU A 231 14.92 -23.72 -13.11
N MET A 232 13.71 -23.65 -12.55
CA MET A 232 12.44 -23.99 -13.18
C MET A 232 11.54 -22.77 -13.30
N ALA A 233 10.60 -22.79 -14.24
CA ALA A 233 9.65 -21.68 -14.40
C ALA A 233 8.78 -21.44 -13.15
N SER A 234 8.54 -22.47 -12.34
CA SER A 234 7.79 -22.41 -11.09
C SER A 234 8.55 -21.81 -9.91
N ASP A 235 9.87 -21.56 -10.03
CA ASP A 235 10.70 -21.06 -8.91
C ASP A 235 10.39 -19.60 -8.50
N MET A 236 9.46 -18.96 -9.21
CA MET A 236 8.91 -17.67 -8.83
C MET A 236 7.49 -17.80 -8.22
N ASP A 237 6.85 -18.97 -8.23
CA ASP A 237 5.42 -19.07 -7.91
C ASP A 237 5.09 -18.73 -6.44
N SER A 238 6.05 -18.92 -5.54
CA SER A 238 5.98 -18.49 -4.14
C SER A 238 6.19 -17.00 -3.94
N ASN A 239 6.74 -16.27 -4.92
CA ASN A 239 7.01 -14.85 -4.77
C ASN A 239 5.71 -14.06 -4.94
N PRO A 240 5.49 -13.00 -4.14
CA PRO A 240 4.33 -12.12 -4.29
C PRO A 240 4.24 -11.56 -5.71
N THR A 241 3.03 -11.53 -6.26
CA THR A 241 2.74 -10.85 -7.53
C THR A 241 2.65 -9.35 -7.30
N ILE A 242 3.09 -8.59 -8.30
CA ILE A 242 2.92 -7.15 -8.32
C ILE A 242 1.53 -6.86 -8.89
N PRO A 243 0.64 -6.17 -8.15
CA PRO A 243 -0.74 -5.96 -8.56
C PRO A 243 -0.84 -5.31 -9.95
N GLY A 244 -1.65 -5.88 -10.83
CA GLY A 244 -1.93 -5.36 -12.18
C GLY A 244 -0.79 -5.45 -13.19
N LEU A 245 0.46 -5.56 -12.75
CA LEU A 245 1.64 -5.55 -13.61
C LEU A 245 1.83 -6.90 -14.31
N THR A 246 1.67 -6.90 -15.63
CA THR A 246 1.84 -8.10 -16.47
C THR A 246 2.70 -7.81 -17.70
N ILE A 247 3.27 -8.85 -18.28
CA ILE A 247 4.00 -8.80 -19.56
C ILE A 247 3.29 -9.63 -20.61
N LEU A 248 3.26 -9.12 -21.84
CA LEU A 248 2.79 -9.80 -23.05
C LEU A 248 3.99 -10.23 -23.87
N TYR A 249 4.05 -11.53 -24.17
CA TYR A 249 5.08 -12.09 -25.04
C TYR A 249 4.48 -13.14 -25.99
N ARG A 250 5.16 -13.38 -27.10
CA ARG A 250 4.80 -14.46 -28.04
C ARG A 250 5.95 -15.41 -28.26
N LEU A 251 5.59 -16.68 -28.43
CA LEU A 251 6.47 -17.73 -28.89
C LEU A 251 5.91 -18.22 -30.22
N LEU A 252 6.65 -18.05 -31.31
CA LEU A 252 6.21 -18.44 -32.65
C LEU A 252 7.30 -19.24 -33.36
N PRO A 253 6.93 -20.18 -34.25
CA PRO A 253 7.90 -20.76 -35.20
C PRO A 253 8.61 -19.66 -35.98
N HIS A 254 9.90 -19.86 -36.26
CA HIS A 254 10.71 -18.83 -36.91
C HIS A 254 10.23 -18.54 -38.34
N THR A 255 10.10 -17.26 -38.68
CA THR A 255 9.80 -16.77 -40.05
C THR A 255 10.86 -15.78 -40.53
N GLU A 256 11.00 -15.55 -41.84
CA GLU A 256 12.00 -14.55 -42.29
C GLU A 256 11.61 -13.13 -41.84
N SER A 257 10.37 -12.74 -42.11
CA SER A 257 9.80 -11.46 -41.68
C SER A 257 9.32 -11.51 -40.22
N ALA A 258 9.46 -10.39 -39.50
CA ALA A 258 8.84 -10.25 -38.19
C ALA A 258 7.30 -10.25 -38.30
N VAL A 259 6.64 -10.80 -37.29
CA VAL A 259 5.18 -10.84 -37.20
C VAL A 259 4.74 -9.72 -36.25
N ASP A 260 3.89 -8.82 -36.73
CA ASP A 260 3.38 -7.71 -35.93
C ASP A 260 2.59 -8.22 -34.72
N ALA A 261 2.63 -7.45 -33.62
CA ALA A 261 1.92 -7.78 -32.39
C ALA A 261 0.40 -7.68 -32.61
N PRO A 262 -0.39 -8.70 -32.23
CA PRO A 262 -1.84 -8.60 -32.27
C PRO A 262 -2.34 -7.59 -31.23
N GLU A 263 -3.47 -6.96 -31.52
CA GLU A 263 -4.15 -6.08 -30.58
C GLU A 263 -4.54 -6.85 -29.31
N TYR A 264 -4.40 -6.22 -28.14
CA TYR A 264 -4.74 -6.88 -26.88
C TYR A 264 -6.21 -7.27 -26.79
N SER A 265 -7.10 -6.41 -27.31
CA SER A 265 -8.55 -6.61 -27.39
C SER A 265 -8.98 -7.79 -28.27
N SER A 266 -8.07 -8.37 -29.07
CA SER A 266 -8.38 -9.51 -29.94
C SER A 266 -8.59 -10.83 -29.19
N GLY A 267 -8.25 -10.88 -27.89
CA GLY A 267 -8.28 -12.11 -27.11
C GLY A 267 -7.18 -13.11 -27.49
N TYR A 268 -6.14 -12.68 -28.22
CA TYR A 268 -5.05 -13.57 -28.67
C TYR A 268 -4.13 -14.09 -27.56
N TYR A 269 -3.98 -13.34 -26.47
CA TYR A 269 -3.06 -13.68 -25.39
C TYR A 269 -3.74 -14.58 -24.35
N GLN A 270 -3.07 -15.67 -24.00
CA GLN A 270 -3.47 -16.56 -22.91
C GLN A 270 -3.37 -15.80 -21.58
N SER A 271 -4.50 -15.31 -21.08
CA SER A 271 -4.57 -14.35 -19.98
C SER A 271 -5.28 -14.85 -18.73
N ALA A 272 -5.72 -16.11 -18.70
CA ALA A 272 -6.51 -16.68 -17.62
C ALA A 272 -5.81 -16.62 -16.24
N SER A 273 -4.50 -16.85 -16.19
CA SER A 273 -3.70 -16.73 -14.94
C SER A 273 -3.51 -15.28 -14.47
N CYS A 274 -3.91 -14.32 -15.30
CA CYS A 274 -3.78 -12.89 -15.08
C CYS A 274 -5.15 -12.20 -14.91
N GLU A 275 -6.21 -12.97 -14.68
CA GLU A 275 -7.53 -12.43 -14.36
C GLU A 275 -7.44 -11.57 -13.09
N PRO A 276 -7.97 -10.33 -13.10
CA PRO A 276 -7.81 -9.41 -11.98
C PRO A 276 -8.71 -9.74 -10.80
N GLY A 277 -8.15 -9.57 -9.59
CA GLY A 277 -8.92 -9.55 -8.35
C GLY A 277 -9.73 -8.26 -8.17
N GLU A 278 -10.33 -8.10 -6.99
CA GLU A 278 -11.16 -6.93 -6.67
C GLU A 278 -10.31 -5.65 -6.60
N SER A 279 -9.16 -5.73 -5.92
CA SER A 279 -8.22 -4.61 -5.77
C SER A 279 -7.53 -4.26 -7.08
N GLU A 280 -7.21 -5.24 -7.92
CA GLU A 280 -6.67 -4.98 -9.26
C GLU A 280 -7.72 -4.30 -10.16
N THR A 281 -8.99 -4.67 -10.03
CA THR A 281 -10.08 -3.99 -10.73
C THR A 281 -10.21 -2.53 -10.28
N ARG A 282 -10.13 -2.25 -8.96
CA ARG A 282 -10.07 -0.87 -8.44
C ARG A 282 -8.84 -0.12 -8.95
N LEU A 283 -7.68 -0.77 -8.94
CA LEU A 283 -6.41 -0.22 -9.42
C LEU A 283 -6.45 0.15 -10.90
N PHE A 284 -7.03 -0.69 -11.75
CA PHE A 284 -7.19 -0.35 -13.16
C PHE A 284 -8.10 0.84 -13.35
N ARG A 285 -9.19 0.92 -12.59
CA ARG A 285 -10.11 2.05 -12.63
C ARG A 285 -9.43 3.34 -12.17
N HIS A 286 -8.57 3.25 -11.15
CA HIS A 286 -7.69 4.36 -10.74
C HIS A 286 -6.82 4.82 -11.91
N TYR A 287 -6.10 3.92 -12.57
CA TYR A 287 -5.23 4.31 -13.68
C TYR A 287 -5.99 4.89 -14.88
N LEU A 288 -7.17 4.35 -15.20
CA LEU A 288 -7.94 4.74 -16.38
C LEU A 288 -8.75 6.04 -16.18
N ARG A 289 -9.01 6.45 -14.94
CA ARG A 289 -9.74 7.70 -14.64
C ARG A 289 -8.86 8.93 -14.54
N ARG A 290 -7.55 8.78 -14.42
CA ARG A 290 -6.63 9.93 -14.32
C ARG A 290 -6.48 10.63 -15.66
N ASP A 291 -6.28 11.94 -15.60
CA ASP A 291 -5.95 12.78 -16.77
C ASP A 291 -4.67 12.34 -17.52
N THR A 292 -3.88 11.46 -16.90
CA THR A 292 -2.67 10.90 -17.49
C THR A 292 -2.92 9.63 -18.28
N ALA A 293 -4.12 9.03 -18.23
CA ALA A 293 -4.41 7.70 -18.76
C ALA A 293 -3.98 7.52 -20.22
N ASP A 294 -4.21 8.54 -21.06
CA ASP A 294 -3.93 8.47 -22.51
C ASP A 294 -2.52 8.92 -22.90
N LEU A 295 -1.69 9.33 -21.94
CA LEU A 295 -0.37 9.85 -22.25
C LEU A 295 0.54 8.77 -22.82
N THR A 296 1.30 9.15 -23.82
CA THR A 296 2.33 8.33 -24.43
C THR A 296 3.62 8.36 -23.61
N VAL A 297 4.46 7.33 -23.76
CA VAL A 297 5.81 7.29 -23.19
C VAL A 297 6.59 8.56 -23.56
N GLY A 298 6.47 9.01 -24.82
CA GLY A 298 7.17 10.19 -25.32
C GLY A 298 6.72 11.49 -24.68
N GLU A 299 5.42 11.69 -24.50
CA GLU A 299 4.89 12.87 -23.77
C GLU A 299 5.35 12.87 -22.32
N TRP A 300 5.35 11.72 -21.67
CA TRP A 300 5.83 11.58 -20.29
C TRP A 300 7.32 11.87 -20.17
N CYS A 301 8.13 11.39 -21.14
CA CYS A 301 9.55 11.72 -21.25
C CYS A 301 9.77 13.23 -21.40
N ARG A 302 8.98 13.94 -22.22
CA ARG A 302 9.09 15.41 -22.36
C ARG A 302 8.78 16.13 -21.05
N ARG A 303 7.70 15.75 -20.36
CA ARG A 303 7.39 16.28 -19.01
C ARG A 303 8.53 16.03 -18.02
N LEU A 304 9.23 14.90 -18.13
CA LEU A 304 10.40 14.62 -17.30
C LEU A 304 11.60 15.52 -17.68
N GLN A 305 11.87 15.72 -18.96
CA GLN A 305 12.93 16.62 -19.44
C GLN A 305 12.73 18.07 -18.98
N GLU A 306 11.49 18.56 -19.05
CA GLU A 306 11.08 19.89 -18.57
C GLU A 306 11.30 20.03 -17.07
N ARG A 307 10.86 19.03 -16.28
CA ARG A 307 11.06 19.00 -14.82
C ARG A 307 12.54 18.96 -14.44
N GLN A 308 13.36 18.24 -15.20
CA GLN A 308 14.82 18.19 -15.01
C GLN A 308 15.54 19.43 -15.57
N ARG A 309 14.81 20.40 -16.15
CA ARG A 309 15.33 21.62 -16.79
C ARG A 309 16.45 21.31 -17.78
N THR A 310 16.26 20.27 -18.57
CA THR A 310 17.25 19.81 -19.55
C THR A 310 17.46 20.91 -20.60
N SER A 311 18.70 21.34 -20.80
CA SER A 311 19.01 22.51 -21.65
C SER A 311 18.68 22.31 -23.14
N GLN A 312 18.54 21.06 -23.59
CA GLN A 312 18.08 20.70 -24.93
C GLN A 312 17.02 19.59 -24.81
N LEU A 313 15.78 19.91 -25.18
CA LEU A 313 14.69 18.93 -25.27
C LEU A 313 14.96 18.01 -26.45
N ALA A 314 14.96 16.70 -26.21
CA ALA A 314 15.15 15.72 -27.26
C ALA A 314 13.79 15.39 -27.91
N ASP A 315 13.74 15.26 -29.23
CA ASP A 315 12.50 14.92 -29.94
C ASP A 315 12.74 13.81 -30.99
N GLY A 316 11.67 13.07 -31.32
CA GLY A 316 11.70 11.98 -32.29
C GLY A 316 12.79 10.93 -32.00
N PRO A 317 13.69 10.61 -32.95
CA PRO A 317 14.78 9.65 -32.73
C PRO A 317 15.74 10.02 -31.59
N ASN A 318 15.92 11.32 -31.31
CA ASN A 318 16.76 11.77 -30.20
C ASN A 318 16.10 11.49 -28.85
N LEU A 319 14.77 11.49 -28.78
CA LEU A 319 14.02 11.14 -27.58
C LEU A 319 14.17 9.67 -27.23
N GLN A 320 14.13 8.78 -28.23
CA GLN A 320 14.38 7.35 -28.06
C GLN A 320 15.76 7.10 -27.45
N LYS A 321 16.80 7.70 -28.03
CA LYS A 321 18.18 7.57 -27.54
C LYS A 321 18.37 8.16 -26.13
N TRP A 322 17.69 9.26 -25.84
CA TRP A 322 17.68 9.86 -24.49
C TRP A 322 17.06 8.89 -23.48
N MET A 323 15.91 8.30 -23.80
CA MET A 323 15.22 7.33 -22.95
C MET A 323 16.09 6.07 -22.72
N GLU A 324 16.71 5.54 -23.77
CA GLU A 324 17.66 4.42 -23.66
C GLU A 324 18.81 4.78 -22.71
N THR A 325 19.38 5.97 -22.85
CA THR A 325 20.45 6.47 -21.96
C THR A 325 19.97 6.57 -20.51
N MET A 326 18.75 7.06 -20.27
CA MET A 326 18.15 7.13 -18.92
C MET A 326 17.93 5.73 -18.32
N LEU A 327 17.62 4.74 -19.15
CA LEU A 327 17.46 3.34 -18.77
C LEU A 327 18.79 2.56 -18.71
N GLU A 328 19.91 3.14 -19.15
CA GLU A 328 21.24 2.52 -19.06
C GLU A 328 22.10 3.15 -17.98
N SER A 329 21.88 4.42 -17.68
CA SER A 329 22.73 5.21 -16.79
C SER A 329 22.61 4.74 -15.34
N LYS A 330 23.59 3.94 -14.91
CA LYS A 330 24.08 4.03 -13.53
C LYS A 330 24.60 5.46 -13.36
N LYS A 331 24.05 6.23 -12.40
CA LYS A 331 24.56 7.57 -12.06
C LYS A 331 26.07 7.47 -11.89
N GLU A 332 26.84 8.46 -12.34
CA GLU A 332 28.32 8.42 -12.31
C GLU A 332 28.90 8.14 -10.91
N LYS A 333 28.17 8.51 -9.84
CA LYS A 333 28.51 8.21 -8.45
C LYS A 333 28.40 6.72 -8.07
N ASP A 334 27.72 5.91 -8.88
CA ASP A 334 27.52 4.46 -8.71
C ASP A 334 28.39 3.62 -9.67
N LYS A 335 29.24 4.24 -10.51
CA LYS A 335 30.21 3.47 -11.31
C LYS A 335 31.29 2.84 -10.43
N ASP A 336 31.64 3.49 -9.32
CA ASP A 336 32.65 3.02 -8.36
C ASP A 336 32.09 2.03 -7.32
N LYS A 337 30.76 1.86 -7.25
CA LYS A 337 30.11 0.87 -6.39
C LYS A 337 29.38 -0.14 -7.29
N LYS A 338 29.74 -1.42 -7.21
CA LYS A 338 28.94 -2.53 -7.75
C LYS A 338 27.58 -2.68 -7.02
N ALA A 339 26.91 -1.59 -6.66
CA ALA A 339 25.59 -1.64 -6.06
C ALA A 339 24.60 -2.20 -7.09
N ALA A 340 23.81 -3.18 -6.65
CA ALA A 340 22.70 -3.70 -7.44
C ALA A 340 21.66 -2.58 -7.61
N VAL A 341 20.93 -2.62 -8.74
CA VAL A 341 19.75 -1.77 -8.92
C VAL A 341 18.73 -2.18 -7.87
N PRO A 342 18.17 -1.25 -7.07
CA PRO A 342 17.20 -1.58 -6.03
C PRO A 342 15.88 -2.05 -6.65
N ASP A 343 15.11 -2.83 -5.88
CA ASP A 343 13.74 -3.17 -6.25
C ASP A 343 12.82 -1.96 -6.05
N LEU A 344 11.71 -1.93 -6.80
CA LEU A 344 10.66 -0.93 -6.66
C LEU A 344 10.06 -0.99 -5.26
N ASP A 345 9.90 0.18 -4.63
CA ASP A 345 9.18 0.26 -3.37
C ASP A 345 7.67 0.11 -3.60
N LEU A 346 7.14 -1.06 -3.25
CA LEU A 346 5.71 -1.36 -3.41
C LEU A 346 4.82 -0.50 -2.50
N GLN A 347 5.36 0.15 -1.47
CA GLN A 347 4.57 1.10 -0.66
C GLN A 347 4.29 2.40 -1.42
N LYS A 348 5.08 2.69 -2.46
CA LYS A 348 4.94 3.88 -3.34
C LYS A 348 4.33 3.53 -4.70
N PHE A 349 3.71 2.35 -4.77
CA PHE A 349 3.21 1.75 -5.99
C PHE A 349 2.09 2.56 -6.66
N ILE A 350 1.27 3.23 -5.86
CA ILE A 350 0.11 3.99 -6.29
C ILE A 350 0.15 5.38 -5.65
N HIS A 351 -0.15 6.42 -6.43
CA HIS A 351 -0.39 7.74 -5.85
C HIS A 351 -1.76 7.74 -5.19
N TYR A 352 -1.83 8.23 -3.96
CA TYR A 352 -3.04 8.35 -3.18
C TYR A 352 -4.15 9.06 -3.96
N ASP A 353 -5.36 8.50 -3.86
CA ASP A 353 -6.60 9.07 -4.35
C ASP A 353 -7.57 9.24 -3.17
N ILE A 354 -8.04 10.47 -2.99
CA ILE A 354 -8.96 10.83 -1.91
C ILE A 354 -10.28 10.07 -2.01
N GLU A 355 -10.72 9.67 -3.21
CA GLU A 355 -12.00 8.96 -3.38
C GLU A 355 -11.98 7.54 -2.80
N VAL A 356 -10.83 6.88 -2.83
CA VAL A 356 -10.63 5.55 -2.21
C VAL A 356 -10.16 5.64 -0.77
N GLY A 357 -9.41 6.69 -0.41
CA GLY A 357 -8.97 6.94 0.95
C GLY A 357 -7.81 6.06 1.42
N ALA A 358 -7.48 6.17 2.71
CA ALA A 358 -6.45 5.42 3.40
C ALA A 358 -7.09 4.59 4.52
N ASN A 359 -6.81 3.30 4.54
CA ASN A 359 -7.28 2.39 5.56
C ASN A 359 -6.35 2.43 6.77
N VAL A 360 -6.93 2.54 7.95
CA VAL A 360 -6.22 2.59 9.23
C VAL A 360 -6.80 1.54 10.18
N MET A 361 -5.92 0.71 10.73
CA MET A 361 -6.27 -0.33 11.70
C MET A 361 -5.39 -0.21 12.94
N LEU A 362 -6.01 -0.02 14.10
CA LEU A 362 -5.32 -0.07 15.39
C LEU A 362 -5.26 -1.53 15.85
N GLU A 363 -4.05 -2.07 16.01
CA GLU A 363 -3.89 -3.48 16.37
C GLU A 363 -3.83 -3.63 17.88
N GLN A 364 -2.71 -3.23 18.49
CA GLN A 364 -2.47 -3.52 19.91
C GLN A 364 -1.55 -2.48 20.54
N ALA A 365 -1.86 -2.11 21.78
CA ALA A 365 -0.91 -1.41 22.63
C ALA A 365 -0.13 -2.42 23.48
N PHE A 366 1.11 -2.11 23.84
CA PHE A 366 1.97 -2.94 24.67
C PHE A 366 2.54 -2.14 25.82
N GLY A 367 2.80 -2.82 26.94
CA GLY A 367 3.60 -2.27 28.03
C GLY A 367 3.00 -1.03 28.71
N LEU A 368 1.66 -0.86 28.70
CA LEU A 368 1.02 0.27 29.38
C LEU A 368 1.44 0.31 30.87
N PRO A 369 1.53 1.49 31.50
CA PRO A 369 1.93 1.61 32.90
C PRO A 369 1.04 0.83 33.87
N ALA A 370 1.62 0.38 34.99
CA ALA A 370 0.90 -0.41 35.99
C ALA A 370 -0.27 0.35 36.65
N PHE A 371 -0.20 1.68 36.74
CA PHE A 371 -1.31 2.48 37.28
C PHE A 371 -2.57 2.48 36.38
N LEU A 372 -2.46 1.96 35.16
CA LEU A 372 -3.59 1.74 34.24
C LEU A 372 -4.20 0.34 34.36
N GLU A 373 -3.70 -0.51 35.27
CA GLU A 373 -4.39 -1.76 35.63
C GLU A 373 -5.77 -1.44 36.21
N ASN A 374 -6.71 -2.36 36.02
CA ASN A 374 -8.13 -2.28 36.36
C ASN A 374 -8.90 -1.17 35.63
N ARG A 375 -8.43 -0.75 34.45
CA ARG A 375 -9.08 0.26 33.60
C ARG A 375 -9.47 -0.32 32.24
N PHE A 376 -10.59 0.17 31.72
CA PHE A 376 -11.04 -0.12 30.37
C PHE A 376 -10.46 0.91 29.39
N THR A 377 -9.73 0.45 28.37
CA THR A 377 -8.96 1.33 27.48
C THR A 377 -9.44 1.22 26.05
N LEU A 378 -9.82 2.36 25.47
CA LEU A 378 -10.12 2.51 24.04
C LEU A 378 -9.25 3.62 23.45
N ALA A 379 -9.08 3.58 22.12
CA ALA A 379 -8.26 4.52 21.39
C ALA A 379 -9.12 5.34 20.42
N MET A 380 -8.85 6.63 20.36
CA MET A 380 -9.41 7.58 19.38
C MET A 380 -8.31 8.00 18.41
N VAL A 381 -8.60 7.95 17.12
CA VAL A 381 -7.73 8.42 16.04
C VAL A 381 -8.35 9.67 15.43
N GLU A 382 -7.52 10.69 15.23
CA GLU A 382 -7.92 11.95 14.62
C GLU A 382 -6.94 12.31 13.50
N TYR A 383 -7.49 12.68 12.35
CA TYR A 383 -6.74 13.28 11.26
C TYR A 383 -6.33 14.72 11.60
N LEU A 384 -5.04 15.00 11.42
CA LEU A 384 -4.49 16.34 11.55
C LEU A 384 -3.89 16.78 10.20
N PRO A 385 -4.50 17.77 9.51
CA PRO A 385 -4.01 18.23 8.20
C PRO A 385 -2.61 18.82 8.32
N GLY A 386 -1.78 18.58 7.30
CA GLY A 386 -0.52 19.29 7.15
C GLY A 386 -0.73 20.78 6.86
N LYS A 387 0.35 21.55 6.94
CA LYS A 387 0.30 23.01 6.80
C LYS A 387 -0.23 23.44 5.44
N ALA A 388 0.17 22.76 4.35
CA ALA A 388 -0.25 23.15 3.01
C ALA A 388 -1.77 23.02 2.84
N THR A 389 -2.35 21.93 3.35
CA THR A 389 -3.81 21.72 3.36
C THR A 389 -4.55 22.74 4.22
N LYS A 390 -3.99 23.11 5.37
CA LYS A 390 -4.58 24.17 6.23
C LYS A 390 -4.59 25.52 5.52
N ASP A 391 -3.48 25.87 4.87
CA ASP A 391 -3.28 27.17 4.22
C ASP A 391 -4.14 27.30 2.94
N SER A 392 -4.43 26.20 2.24
CA SER A 392 -5.28 26.19 1.04
C SER A 392 -6.77 26.44 1.33
N GLY A 393 -7.20 26.42 2.60
CA GLY A 393 -8.60 26.54 3.00
C GLY A 393 -9.48 25.37 2.49
N PRO A 394 -10.78 25.36 2.81
CA PRO A 394 -11.73 24.37 2.28
C PRO A 394 -12.03 24.67 0.79
N ALA A 395 -11.03 24.52 -0.08
CA ALA A 395 -11.16 24.77 -1.50
C ALA A 395 -11.34 23.44 -2.27
N GLY A 396 -12.61 23.07 -2.48
CA GLY A 396 -13.08 22.43 -3.71
C GLY A 396 -12.80 20.94 -3.92
N ALA A 397 -13.57 20.07 -3.26
CA ALA A 397 -14.19 18.88 -3.86
C ALA A 397 -15.27 18.40 -2.88
N GLY A 398 -16.42 17.92 -3.38
CA GLY A 398 -17.66 17.71 -2.62
C GLY A 398 -17.68 16.59 -1.58
N ARG A 399 -16.59 16.34 -0.85
CA ARG A 399 -16.54 15.44 0.31
C ARG A 399 -16.09 16.20 1.55
N GLY A 400 -17.01 16.34 2.50
CA GLY A 400 -16.71 16.56 3.91
C GLY A 400 -16.15 17.94 4.27
N ASP A 401 -16.47 18.37 5.49
CA ASP A 401 -15.73 19.42 6.15
C ASP A 401 -14.31 18.88 6.44
N PRO A 402 -13.21 19.54 6.03
CA PRO A 402 -11.85 19.15 6.44
C PRO A 402 -11.68 19.14 7.97
N ALA A 403 -12.66 19.65 8.72
CA ALA A 403 -12.80 19.45 10.16
C ALA A 403 -13.08 17.97 10.53
N ALA A 404 -11.97 17.26 10.72
CA ALA A 404 -11.76 16.16 11.65
C ALA A 404 -12.53 14.87 11.38
N GLU A 405 -12.18 14.21 10.27
CA GLU A 405 -12.34 12.76 10.21
C GLU A 405 -11.62 12.12 11.40
N ARG A 406 -12.39 11.35 12.16
CA ARG A 406 -11.95 10.70 13.40
C ARG A 406 -12.76 9.45 13.63
N PHE A 407 -12.17 8.48 14.32
CA PHE A 407 -12.87 7.28 14.76
C PHE A 407 -12.36 6.83 16.12
N VAL A 408 -13.11 5.92 16.74
CA VAL A 408 -12.79 5.35 18.04
C VAL A 408 -12.98 3.84 17.98
N THR A 409 -12.03 3.09 18.51
CA THR A 409 -12.11 1.62 18.63
C THR A 409 -13.35 1.23 19.44
N GLN A 410 -14.11 0.24 18.96
CA GLN A 410 -15.33 -0.25 19.61
C GLN A 410 -15.19 -1.69 20.13
N LYS A 411 -14.22 -2.47 19.63
CA LYS A 411 -14.10 -3.90 19.93
C LYS A 411 -12.76 -4.24 20.57
N LEU A 412 -12.75 -4.30 21.90
CA LEU A 412 -11.60 -4.75 22.68
C LEU A 412 -11.61 -6.29 22.82
N ASP A 413 -10.52 -6.96 22.49
CA ASP A 413 -10.35 -8.39 22.80
C ASP A 413 -10.23 -8.55 24.32
N ILE A 414 -11.30 -9.04 24.94
CA ILE A 414 -11.33 -9.24 26.39
C ILE A 414 -10.33 -10.28 26.92
N ASN A 415 -9.76 -11.11 26.05
CA ASN A 415 -8.71 -12.07 26.45
C ASN A 415 -7.32 -11.45 26.43
N SER A 416 -7.19 -10.24 25.85
CA SER A 416 -5.94 -9.48 25.91
C SER A 416 -5.64 -9.02 27.33
N LEU A 417 -4.38 -8.68 27.59
CA LEU A 417 -3.94 -8.18 28.89
C LEU A 417 -4.41 -6.73 29.05
N GLN A 418 -4.82 -6.33 30.26
CA GLN A 418 -5.23 -4.94 30.52
C GLN A 418 -4.12 -3.92 30.20
N ARG A 419 -2.85 -4.33 30.36
CA ARG A 419 -1.67 -3.52 30.03
C ARG A 419 -1.16 -3.70 28.61
N SER A 420 -1.82 -4.55 27.83
CA SER A 420 -1.52 -4.73 26.41
C SER A 420 -2.82 -4.97 25.62
N PRO A 421 -3.76 -3.99 25.67
CA PRO A 421 -5.08 -4.14 25.06
C PRO A 421 -4.96 -4.33 23.55
N ASN A 422 -5.67 -5.32 23.04
CA ASN A 422 -5.75 -5.65 21.61
C ASN A 422 -7.14 -5.29 21.09
N TRP A 423 -7.22 -4.52 20.01
CA TRP A 423 -8.47 -4.16 19.38
C TRP A 423 -8.71 -5.03 18.15
N THR A 424 -9.95 -5.50 18.03
CA THR A 424 -10.42 -6.40 16.95
C THR A 424 -11.38 -5.69 16.01
N ASP A 425 -11.38 -4.36 16.06
CA ASP A 425 -12.09 -3.51 15.11
C ASP A 425 -11.59 -3.78 13.68
N PRO A 426 -12.49 -3.78 12.68
CA PRO A 426 -12.05 -3.71 11.30
C PRO A 426 -11.31 -2.38 11.05
N HIS A 427 -10.62 -2.28 9.92
CA HIS A 427 -10.04 -1.00 9.51
C HIS A 427 -11.12 0.06 9.31
N THR A 428 -10.73 1.32 9.52
CA THR A 428 -11.52 2.49 9.14
C THR A 428 -10.85 3.16 7.95
N THR A 429 -11.63 3.46 6.91
CA THR A 429 -11.17 4.24 5.77
C THR A 429 -11.32 5.73 6.08
N LEU A 430 -10.23 6.48 5.95
CA LEU A 430 -10.19 7.93 6.05
C LEU A 430 -9.98 8.51 4.64
N HIS A 431 -10.54 9.68 4.35
CA HIS A 431 -10.40 10.39 3.08
C HIS A 431 -9.73 11.77 3.24
N PRO A 432 -8.55 11.87 3.89
CA PRO A 432 -7.89 13.15 4.06
C PRO A 432 -7.38 13.71 2.75
N HIS A 433 -7.30 15.04 2.66
CA HIS A 433 -6.58 15.69 1.58
C HIS A 433 -5.10 15.33 1.63
N TYR A 434 -4.51 15.16 0.45
CA TYR A 434 -3.10 14.82 0.35
C TYR A 434 -2.21 15.99 0.78
N ASP A 435 -1.36 15.74 1.77
CA ASP A 435 -0.28 16.63 2.21
C ASP A 435 0.78 15.77 2.91
N ASP A 436 2.03 15.90 2.48
CA ASP A 436 3.17 15.13 3.02
C ASP A 436 3.38 15.35 4.52
N ASP A 437 2.86 16.41 5.11
CA ASP A 437 2.96 16.68 6.56
C ASP A 437 1.68 16.27 7.33
N THR A 438 0.76 15.54 6.68
CA THR A 438 -0.44 14.99 7.33
C THR A 438 -0.07 13.93 8.35
N VAL A 439 -0.62 14.06 9.56
CA VAL A 439 -0.38 13.12 10.64
C VAL A 439 -1.69 12.61 11.24
N LEU A 440 -1.66 11.40 11.77
CA LEU A 440 -2.71 10.85 12.62
C LEU A 440 -2.33 11.04 14.08
N LEU A 441 -3.24 11.60 14.86
CA LEU A 441 -3.13 11.68 16.31
C LEU A 441 -3.94 10.56 16.95
N VAL A 442 -3.25 9.67 17.66
CA VAL A 442 -3.88 8.59 18.41
C VAL A 442 -3.84 8.92 19.89
N ARG A 443 -5.01 8.89 20.54
CA ARG A 443 -5.18 9.12 21.99
C ARG A 443 -5.80 7.89 22.63
N LEU A 444 -5.13 7.34 23.64
CA LEU A 444 -5.65 6.24 24.45
C LEU A 444 -6.29 6.81 25.70
N PHE A 445 -7.56 6.49 25.91
CA PHE A 445 -8.30 6.87 27.10
C PHE A 445 -8.59 5.62 27.94
N SER A 446 -8.24 5.68 29.22
CA SER A 446 -8.40 4.57 30.17
C SER A 446 -9.30 4.98 31.32
N LEU A 447 -10.50 4.40 31.39
CA LEU A 447 -11.52 4.76 32.37
C LEU A 447 -11.50 3.81 33.59
N PRO A 448 -11.54 4.33 34.83
CA PRO A 448 -11.67 3.53 36.04
C PRO A 448 -13.15 3.18 36.27
N LEU A 449 -13.68 2.27 35.47
CA LEU A 449 -15.06 1.82 35.54
C LEU A 449 -15.14 0.43 36.18
N GLU A 450 -16.19 0.22 36.98
CA GLU A 450 -16.58 -1.04 37.57
C GLU A 450 -17.83 -1.54 36.86
N TYR A 451 -17.78 -2.78 36.39
CA TYR A 451 -18.93 -3.47 35.81
C TYR A 451 -19.62 -4.36 36.85
N ARG A 452 -20.94 -4.37 36.85
CA ARG A 452 -21.75 -5.31 37.62
C ARG A 452 -22.65 -6.14 36.72
N PRO A 453 -22.86 -7.43 37.04
CA PRO A 453 -23.74 -8.32 36.28
C PRO A 453 -25.09 -7.68 36.00
N GLY A 454 -25.61 -7.92 34.79
CA GLY A 454 -26.83 -7.27 34.29
C GLY A 454 -26.59 -5.90 33.63
N GLY A 455 -25.34 -5.53 33.34
CA GLY A 455 -25.03 -4.39 32.46
C GLY A 455 -24.86 -3.04 33.14
N THR A 456 -24.76 -3.00 34.48
CA THR A 456 -24.58 -1.73 35.19
C THR A 456 -23.12 -1.36 35.26
N VAL A 457 -22.77 -0.14 34.83
CA VAL A 457 -21.42 0.41 34.87
C VAL A 457 -21.36 1.61 35.81
N ARG A 458 -20.42 1.59 36.76
CA ARG A 458 -20.21 2.67 37.74
C ARG A 458 -18.76 3.13 37.78
N PRO A 459 -18.47 4.33 38.29
CA PRO A 459 -17.10 4.72 38.59
C PRO A 459 -16.53 3.78 39.68
N ARG A 460 -15.29 3.35 39.50
CA ARG A 460 -14.55 2.53 40.49
C ARG A 460 -13.96 3.40 41.60
N ASP A 461 -13.45 4.58 41.21
CA ASP A 461 -12.78 5.52 42.11
C ASP A 461 -13.76 6.57 42.65
N GLY A 462 -14.70 6.14 43.50
CA GLY A 462 -15.67 7.02 44.18
C GLY A 462 -17.02 7.19 43.45
N ASP A 463 -17.83 8.16 43.89
CA ASP A 463 -19.20 8.36 43.38
C ASP A 463 -19.28 9.32 42.17
N ALA A 464 -18.20 10.03 41.87
CA ALA A 464 -18.16 10.99 40.77
C ALA A 464 -17.96 10.29 39.41
N GLU A 465 -18.71 10.72 38.41
CA GLU A 465 -18.54 10.24 37.03
C GLU A 465 -17.14 10.63 36.51
N PRO A 466 -16.36 9.69 35.94
CA PRO A 466 -15.04 10.02 35.43
C PRO A 466 -15.15 11.01 34.27
N GLU A 467 -14.31 12.05 34.30
CA GLU A 467 -14.23 13.05 33.24
C GLU A 467 -13.12 12.70 32.25
N LEU A 468 -13.42 12.75 30.96
CA LEU A 468 -12.44 12.62 29.90
C LEU A 468 -11.94 14.01 29.48
N GLN A 469 -10.63 14.17 29.40
CA GLN A 469 -9.98 15.41 28.95
C GLN A 469 -9.15 15.10 27.71
N LEU A 470 -9.46 15.75 26.58
CA LEU A 470 -8.84 15.45 25.28
C LEU A 470 -7.34 15.77 25.23
N ASP A 471 -6.91 16.76 26.02
CA ASP A 471 -5.51 17.15 26.18
C ASP A 471 -4.76 16.28 27.18
N ARG A 472 -5.47 15.48 28.00
CA ARG A 472 -4.88 14.58 29.01
C ARG A 472 -5.36 13.13 28.86
N PRO A 473 -5.10 12.49 27.71
CA PRO A 473 -5.33 11.06 27.56
C PRO A 473 -4.39 10.26 28.47
N ALA A 474 -4.67 8.97 28.68
CA ALA A 474 -3.78 8.08 29.43
C ALA A 474 -2.42 7.91 28.72
N ALA A 475 -2.46 7.87 27.38
CA ALA A 475 -1.29 7.97 26.52
C ALA A 475 -1.68 8.52 25.15
N TRP A 476 -0.71 9.01 24.36
CA TRP A 476 -0.95 9.47 23.00
C TRP A 476 0.27 9.29 22.10
N THR A 477 0.10 9.39 20.78
CA THR A 477 1.22 9.34 19.83
C THR A 477 0.81 9.92 18.47
N LEU A 478 1.77 10.07 17.56
CA LEU A 478 1.58 10.55 16.20
C LEU A 478 2.10 9.55 15.18
N LEU A 479 1.44 9.47 14.02
CA LEU A 479 1.86 8.68 12.88
C LEU A 479 1.82 9.52 11.60
N GLN A 480 2.78 9.29 10.72
CA GLN A 480 2.81 9.90 9.39
C GLN A 480 1.83 9.15 8.48
N LEU A 481 0.94 9.86 7.77
CA LEU A 481 -0.05 9.21 6.91
C LEU A 481 0.43 9.02 5.47
N PHE A 482 1.16 9.99 4.93
CA PHE A 482 1.61 9.98 3.54
C PHE A 482 3.13 10.02 3.42
N ASP A 483 3.65 9.42 2.35
CA ASP A 483 5.04 9.57 1.91
C ASP A 483 5.08 9.58 0.38
N SER A 484 5.65 10.63 -0.21
CA SER A 484 5.95 10.67 -1.64
C SER A 484 4.72 10.42 -2.53
N LYS A 485 3.64 11.18 -2.31
CA LYS A 485 2.34 11.06 -3.02
C LYS A 485 1.56 9.78 -2.75
N SER A 486 2.03 8.90 -1.86
CA SER A 486 1.41 7.61 -1.58
C SER A 486 1.01 7.53 -0.11
N VAL A 487 0.06 6.66 0.23
CA VAL A 487 -0.18 6.30 1.63
C VAL A 487 1.09 5.65 2.18
N PHE A 488 1.55 6.07 3.36
CA PHE A 488 2.72 5.51 4.02
C PHE A 488 2.39 4.14 4.64
N SER A 489 2.19 3.20 3.73
CA SER A 489 1.58 1.90 3.97
C SER A 489 2.56 0.99 4.72
N GLY A 490 2.10 0.38 5.80
CA GLY A 490 2.96 -0.34 6.74
C GLY A 490 2.31 -0.61 8.09
N THR A 491 2.91 -1.53 8.85
CA THR A 491 2.66 -1.69 10.29
C THR A 491 3.68 -0.86 11.05
N HIS A 492 3.21 0.20 11.69
CA HIS A 492 4.00 1.18 12.41
C HIS A 492 3.98 0.85 13.90
N ALA A 493 5.16 0.58 14.46
CA ALA A 493 5.35 0.52 15.89
C ALA A 493 5.82 1.89 16.38
N VAL A 494 5.00 2.50 17.24
CA VAL A 494 5.22 3.86 17.74
C VAL A 494 5.23 3.90 19.26
N PRO A 495 6.00 4.80 19.88
CA PRO A 495 6.04 4.95 21.33
C PRO A 495 4.77 5.64 21.82
N LEU A 496 4.30 5.26 23.00
CA LEU A 496 3.19 5.93 23.69
C LEU A 496 3.75 7.01 24.62
N LEU A 497 3.28 8.24 24.43
CA LEU A 497 3.72 9.43 25.14
C LEU A 497 2.82 9.73 26.35
N MET A 498 3.41 10.34 27.38
CA MET A 498 2.71 10.82 28.56
C MET A 498 1.89 12.09 28.25
N PRO A 499 0.74 12.31 28.90
CA PRO A 499 0.03 13.58 28.83
C PRO A 499 0.81 14.74 29.47
N PRO A 500 0.48 16.00 29.14
CA PRO A 500 -0.56 16.42 28.20
C PRO A 500 -0.13 16.28 26.72
N VAL A 501 -1.09 16.34 25.81
CA VAL A 501 -0.84 16.50 24.38
C VAL A 501 -0.25 17.89 24.13
N ASN A 502 0.99 17.95 23.67
CA ASN A 502 1.73 19.20 23.51
C ASN A 502 1.41 19.86 22.15
N SER A 503 0.78 21.04 22.17
CA SER A 503 0.38 21.76 20.95
C SER A 503 1.56 22.22 20.09
N GLU A 504 2.66 22.66 20.68
CA GLU A 504 3.88 23.03 19.94
C GLU A 504 4.45 21.83 19.17
N PHE A 505 4.42 20.64 19.77
CA PHE A 505 4.84 19.41 19.11
C PHE A 505 3.90 19.01 17.97
N LEU A 506 2.58 19.15 18.14
CA LEU A 506 1.60 18.92 17.08
C LEU A 506 1.81 19.87 15.90
N GLU A 507 2.01 21.16 16.16
CA GLU A 507 2.27 22.16 15.12
C GLU A 507 3.57 21.87 14.36
N LEU A 508 4.61 21.40 15.05
CA LEU A 508 5.85 21.00 14.40
C LEU A 508 5.64 19.75 13.53
N ALA A 509 4.86 18.77 14.00
CA ALA A 509 4.52 17.58 13.23
C ALA A 509 3.77 17.92 11.94
N GLN A 510 2.79 18.83 12.00
CA GLN A 510 2.01 19.29 10.85
C GLN A 510 2.81 20.16 9.85
N ARG A 511 4.12 20.37 10.11
CA ARG A 511 5.04 21.14 9.26
C ARG A 511 6.24 20.35 8.76
N THR A 512 6.50 19.18 9.35
CA THR A 512 7.71 18.40 9.06
C THR A 512 7.45 16.89 8.98
N GLY A 513 6.20 16.46 9.17
CA GLY A 513 5.79 15.08 9.32
C GLY A 513 6.18 14.44 10.66
N ALA A 514 5.55 13.30 10.98
CA ALA A 514 5.74 12.54 12.22
C ALA A 514 6.88 11.50 12.15
N GLY A 515 8.05 11.91 11.67
CA GLY A 515 9.22 11.03 11.52
C GLY A 515 10.11 10.90 12.77
N ALA A 516 11.02 9.91 12.78
CA ALA A 516 11.94 9.64 13.88
C ALA A 516 12.79 10.85 14.33
N LYS A 517 13.13 11.74 13.39
CA LYS A 517 13.87 12.98 13.66
C LYS A 517 13.05 13.94 14.53
N LEU A 518 11.78 14.14 14.20
CA LEU A 518 10.87 14.99 14.97
C LEU A 518 10.78 14.50 16.42
N PHE A 519 10.55 13.21 16.62
CA PHE A 519 10.44 12.63 17.96
C PHE A 519 11.74 12.80 18.76
N SER A 520 12.90 12.59 18.13
CA SER A 520 14.21 12.82 18.78
C SER A 520 14.37 14.27 19.24
N GLU A 521 14.02 15.22 18.37
CA GLU A 521 14.07 16.65 18.68
C GLU A 521 13.07 17.04 19.77
N GLY A 522 11.83 16.53 19.70
CA GLY A 522 10.79 16.76 20.71
C GLY A 522 11.21 16.27 22.10
N LYS A 523 11.83 15.09 22.19
CA LYS A 523 12.39 14.58 23.45
C LYS A 523 13.52 15.47 23.97
N SER A 524 14.43 15.91 23.08
CA SER A 524 15.56 16.76 23.47
C SER A 524 15.14 18.15 23.95
N LYS A 525 14.00 18.66 23.45
CA LYS A 525 13.39 19.93 23.84
C LYS A 525 12.36 19.78 24.95
N GLU A 526 12.21 18.58 25.53
CA GLU A 526 11.24 18.26 26.59
C GLU A 526 9.77 18.54 26.21
N LEU A 527 9.46 18.57 24.91
CA LEU A 527 8.08 18.73 24.42
C LEU A 527 7.25 17.45 24.59
N ILE A 528 7.92 16.30 24.63
CA ILE A 528 7.31 14.98 24.79
C ILE A 528 8.10 14.12 25.76
N THR A 529 7.40 13.24 26.46
CA THR A 529 8.01 12.22 27.33
C THR A 529 7.38 10.86 27.03
N PRO A 530 8.15 9.83 26.62
CA PRO A 530 7.61 8.50 26.39
C PRO A 530 7.36 7.75 27.70
N HIS A 531 6.26 7.01 27.79
CA HIS A 531 6.07 5.98 28.81
C HIS A 531 7.12 4.88 28.65
N ASP A 532 7.66 4.37 29.77
CA ASP A 532 8.75 3.39 29.70
C ASP A 532 8.27 2.05 29.13
N GLY A 533 8.76 1.69 27.95
CA GLY A 533 8.43 0.43 27.28
C GLY A 533 7.06 0.40 26.60
N ALA A 534 6.23 1.44 26.77
CA ALA A 534 4.88 1.46 26.21
C ALA A 534 4.89 1.83 24.72
N SER A 535 4.08 1.14 23.93
CA SER A 535 4.04 1.30 22.48
C SER A 535 2.68 0.92 21.91
N LEU A 536 2.47 1.26 20.64
CA LEU A 536 1.26 0.97 19.87
C LEU A 536 1.66 0.48 18.48
N GLU A 537 0.96 -0.55 18.00
CA GLU A 537 1.01 -1.00 16.60
C GLU A 537 -0.22 -0.50 15.83
N VAL A 538 0.04 0.15 14.69
CA VAL A 538 -0.99 0.67 13.78
C VAL A 538 -0.64 0.25 12.37
N THR A 539 -1.58 -0.38 11.66
CA THR A 539 -1.39 -0.78 10.27
C THR A 539 -2.17 0.19 9.36
N ILE A 540 -1.48 0.73 8.37
CA ILE A 540 -2.00 1.70 7.41
C ILE A 540 -1.78 1.14 6.00
N TRP A 541 -2.76 1.29 5.10
CA TRP A 541 -2.59 0.97 3.68
C TRP A 541 -3.53 1.77 2.78
N ASP A 542 -3.23 1.79 1.49
CA ASP A 542 -4.06 2.49 0.49
C ASP A 542 -5.43 1.82 0.29
N GLY A 543 -6.49 2.63 0.24
CA GLY A 543 -7.89 2.21 0.09
C GLY A 543 -8.20 1.46 -1.20
N THR A 544 -7.31 1.53 -2.20
CA THR A 544 -7.42 0.74 -3.43
C THR A 544 -7.32 -0.77 -3.15
N PHE A 545 -6.59 -1.17 -2.10
CA PHE A 545 -6.36 -2.57 -1.77
C PHE A 545 -7.23 -3.06 -0.62
N SER A 546 -7.80 -4.26 -0.79
CA SER A 546 -8.36 -5.00 0.33
C SER A 546 -7.22 -5.49 1.24
N SER A 547 -7.54 -5.84 2.49
CA SER A 547 -6.55 -6.36 3.43
C SER A 547 -5.90 -7.68 2.97
N GLU A 548 -6.59 -8.46 2.13
CA GLU A 548 -6.11 -9.76 1.63
C GLU A 548 -5.28 -9.65 0.35
N GLU A 549 -5.50 -8.60 -0.46
CA GLU A 549 -4.83 -8.38 -1.74
C GLU A 549 -3.80 -7.23 -1.70
N CYS A 550 -3.54 -6.68 -0.51
CA CYS A 550 -2.54 -5.63 -0.31
C CYS A 550 -1.12 -6.16 -0.62
N PRO A 551 -0.25 -5.36 -1.29
CA PRO A 551 1.17 -5.66 -1.36
C PRO A 551 1.78 -5.95 0.02
N PRO A 552 2.89 -6.71 0.08
CA PRO A 552 3.53 -7.05 1.35
C PRO A 552 3.77 -5.81 2.23
N ILE A 553 3.09 -5.78 3.38
CA ILE A 553 3.12 -4.65 4.32
C ILE A 553 4.46 -4.65 5.05
N GLN A 554 5.19 -3.55 4.94
CA GLN A 554 6.46 -3.36 5.66
C GLN A 554 6.22 -3.00 7.12
N ARG A 555 7.20 -3.31 7.97
CA ARG A 555 7.19 -2.91 9.37
C ARG A 555 8.11 -1.72 9.60
N TYR A 556 7.62 -0.71 10.30
CA TYR A 556 8.38 0.48 10.67
C TYR A 556 8.51 0.62 12.19
N ASP A 557 9.74 0.50 12.68
CA ASP A 557 10.09 0.68 14.09
C ASP A 557 10.94 1.95 14.35
N SER A 558 11.17 2.77 13.32
CA SER A 558 12.14 3.87 13.36
C SER A 558 11.78 4.96 14.37
N VAL A 559 10.50 5.30 14.49
CA VAL A 559 9.98 6.27 15.46
C VAL A 559 10.09 5.72 16.89
N LEU A 560 9.77 4.45 17.09
CA LEU A 560 9.92 3.78 18.38
C LEU A 560 11.39 3.73 18.83
N ALA A 561 12.28 3.32 17.92
CA ALA A 561 13.73 3.23 18.16
C ALA A 561 14.37 4.60 18.48
N ALA A 562 13.79 5.70 17.99
CA ALA A 562 14.26 7.04 18.30
C ALA A 562 14.06 7.43 19.77
N LEU A 563 13.05 6.88 20.45
CA LEU A 563 12.72 7.26 21.82
C LEU A 563 13.09 6.21 22.87
N GLN A 564 13.09 4.93 22.51
CA GLN A 564 13.34 3.83 23.43
C GLN A 564 14.00 2.61 22.77
N PRO A 565 14.73 1.77 23.54
CA PRO A 565 15.33 0.54 23.02
C PRO A 565 14.29 -0.49 22.56
N LEU A 566 14.47 -1.05 21.37
CA LEU A 566 13.57 -2.07 20.80
C LEU A 566 13.49 -3.36 21.65
N ASP A 567 14.52 -3.68 22.45
CA ASP A 567 14.49 -4.83 23.35
C ASP A 567 13.39 -4.72 24.42
N LYS A 568 13.10 -3.50 24.91
CA LYS A 568 12.02 -3.28 25.87
C LYS A 568 10.66 -3.55 25.22
N TYR A 569 10.49 -3.06 24.00
CA TYR A 569 9.31 -3.33 23.19
C TYR A 569 9.11 -4.83 22.95
N ASN A 570 10.14 -5.54 22.47
CA ASN A 570 10.10 -6.99 22.22
C ASN A 570 9.79 -7.78 23.50
N LYS A 571 10.32 -7.34 24.65
CA LYS A 571 10.00 -7.93 25.95
C LYS A 571 8.53 -7.77 26.30
N HIS A 572 7.94 -6.58 26.13
CA HIS A 572 6.51 -6.38 26.41
C HIS A 572 5.62 -7.10 25.40
N LYS A 573 6.00 -7.14 24.12
CA LYS A 573 5.28 -7.91 23.09
C LYS A 573 5.23 -9.41 23.39
N SER A 574 6.31 -9.96 23.93
CA SER A 574 6.40 -11.38 24.31
C SER A 574 5.82 -11.68 25.70
N GLN A 575 5.52 -10.66 26.50
CA GLN A 575 5.02 -10.83 27.86
C GLN A 575 3.54 -11.23 27.86
N LYS A 576 3.26 -12.40 28.46
CA LYS A 576 1.89 -12.93 28.64
C LYS A 576 1.40 -12.84 30.10
N ALA A 577 2.13 -12.13 30.96
CA ALA A 577 1.85 -12.05 32.38
C ALA A 577 1.17 -10.73 32.75
N GLY A 578 0.02 -10.82 33.43
CA GLY A 578 -0.80 -9.71 33.89
C GLY A 578 -2.27 -10.12 33.95
N PRO A 579 -3.14 -9.29 34.55
CA PRO A 579 -4.57 -9.54 34.52
C PRO A 579 -5.12 -9.37 33.09
N PRO A 580 -5.89 -10.34 32.56
CA PRO A 580 -6.64 -10.16 31.33
C PRO A 580 -7.78 -9.14 31.52
N VAL A 581 -8.26 -8.55 30.42
CA VAL A 581 -9.41 -7.63 30.45
C VAL A 581 -10.65 -8.32 31.00
N ASN A 582 -10.84 -9.61 30.70
CA ASN A 582 -11.97 -10.39 31.20
C ASN A 582 -12.00 -10.55 32.73
N ALA A 583 -10.89 -10.29 33.44
CA ALA A 583 -10.88 -10.24 34.90
C ALA A 583 -11.81 -9.13 35.41
N LEU A 584 -12.00 -8.05 34.65
CA LEU A 584 -12.95 -6.97 34.98
C LEU A 584 -14.40 -7.45 35.03
N VAL A 585 -14.73 -8.51 34.29
CA VAL A 585 -16.06 -9.14 34.32
C VAL A 585 -16.18 -10.00 35.58
N PHE A 586 -15.17 -10.84 35.84
CA PHE A 586 -15.17 -11.79 36.95
C PHE A 586 -15.22 -11.14 38.32
N GLU A 587 -14.58 -9.97 38.51
CA GLU A 587 -14.46 -9.29 39.81
C GLU A 587 -15.80 -9.14 40.56
N ASN A 588 -16.92 -9.01 39.83
CA ASN A 588 -18.25 -8.80 40.41
C ASN A 588 -19.26 -9.93 40.11
N MET A 589 -18.79 -11.06 39.59
CA MET A 589 -19.63 -12.27 39.45
C MET A 589 -19.74 -13.03 40.79
N THR A 590 -20.75 -13.86 40.94
CA THR A 590 -20.91 -14.71 42.15
C THR A 590 -19.82 -15.80 42.20
N GLU A 591 -19.49 -16.29 43.40
CA GLU A 591 -18.50 -17.38 43.56
C GLU A 591 -18.85 -18.62 42.72
N LYS A 592 -20.14 -18.94 42.58
CA LYS A 592 -20.61 -20.05 41.75
C LYS A 592 -20.28 -19.82 40.27
N GLN A 593 -20.53 -18.61 39.77
CA GLN A 593 -20.24 -18.25 38.38
C GLN A 593 -18.74 -18.18 38.10
N GLN A 594 -17.95 -17.70 39.07
CA GLN A 594 -16.49 -17.72 38.97
C GLN A 594 -15.94 -19.16 38.91
N GLN A 595 -16.56 -20.12 39.59
CA GLN A 595 -16.18 -21.54 39.54
C GLN A 595 -16.47 -22.20 38.19
N GLU A 596 -17.55 -21.80 37.51
CA GLU A 596 -17.87 -22.26 36.15
C GLU A 596 -16.89 -21.70 35.10
N GLY A 597 -16.21 -20.60 35.44
CA GLY A 597 -15.09 -20.05 34.68
C GLY A 597 -15.50 -19.45 33.33
N VAL A 598 -14.53 -19.31 32.42
CA VAL A 598 -14.70 -18.66 31.10
C VAL A 598 -15.56 -19.44 30.10
N HIS A 599 -16.02 -20.63 30.48
CA HIS A 599 -16.83 -21.52 29.63
C HIS A 599 -18.28 -21.66 30.09
N GLY A 600 -18.66 -21.05 31.23
CA GLY A 600 -20.04 -21.06 31.72
C GLY A 600 -20.95 -20.16 30.88
N ASP A 601 -22.20 -20.56 30.69
CA ASP A 601 -23.19 -19.80 29.92
C ASP A 601 -23.43 -18.39 30.51
N ASP A 602 -23.45 -18.28 31.84
CA ASP A 602 -23.55 -17.01 32.56
C ASP A 602 -22.40 -16.06 32.21
N TYR A 603 -21.17 -16.57 32.13
CA TYR A 603 -20.01 -15.76 31.75
C TYR A 603 -20.09 -15.30 30.29
N ILE A 604 -20.51 -16.17 29.37
CA ILE A 604 -20.64 -15.82 27.95
C ILE A 604 -21.66 -14.70 27.77
N TYR A 605 -22.77 -14.76 28.51
CA TYR A 605 -23.80 -13.72 28.51
C TYR A 605 -23.29 -12.40 29.12
N GLU A 606 -22.69 -12.44 30.31
CA GLU A 606 -22.18 -11.24 30.98
C GLU A 606 -21.01 -10.61 30.23
N LYS A 607 -20.18 -11.40 29.53
CA LYS A 607 -19.14 -10.90 28.63
C LYS A 607 -19.70 -9.95 27.56
N GLN A 608 -20.73 -10.39 26.82
CA GLN A 608 -21.30 -9.59 25.74
C GLN A 608 -21.96 -8.32 26.29
N THR A 609 -22.59 -8.46 27.46
CA THR A 609 -23.23 -7.37 28.18
C THR A 609 -22.18 -6.35 28.68
N PHE A 610 -21.04 -6.82 29.19
CA PHE A 610 -19.90 -6.00 29.60
C PHE A 610 -19.35 -5.17 28.43
N GLU A 611 -19.02 -5.83 27.31
CA GLU A 611 -18.47 -5.15 26.13
C GLU A 611 -19.39 -4.02 25.67
N THR A 612 -20.69 -4.30 25.54
CA THR A 612 -21.70 -3.33 25.11
C THR A 612 -21.82 -2.16 26.10
N ALA A 613 -21.95 -2.45 27.40
CA ALA A 613 -22.18 -1.44 28.42
C ALA A 613 -20.96 -0.51 28.63
N MET A 614 -19.75 -1.07 28.58
CA MET A 614 -18.51 -0.32 28.76
C MET A 614 -18.22 0.60 27.58
N VAL A 615 -18.38 0.10 26.34
CA VAL A 615 -18.20 0.89 25.11
C VAL A 615 -19.21 2.03 25.06
N LYS A 616 -20.48 1.74 25.33
CA LYS A 616 -21.52 2.77 25.40
C LYS A 616 -21.19 3.86 26.42
N LYS A 617 -20.84 3.46 27.66
CA LYS A 617 -20.48 4.41 28.71
C LYS A 617 -19.28 5.26 28.33
N PHE A 618 -18.28 4.65 27.71
CA PHE A 618 -17.10 5.34 27.21
C PHE A 618 -17.48 6.38 26.14
N ASN A 619 -18.27 5.99 25.14
CA ASN A 619 -18.67 6.86 24.03
C ASN A 619 -19.48 8.07 24.53
N THR A 620 -20.39 7.88 25.49
CA THR A 620 -21.12 8.99 26.13
C THR A 620 -20.16 10.00 26.77
N LEU A 621 -19.16 9.51 27.51
CA LEU A 621 -18.17 10.37 28.17
C LEU A 621 -17.25 11.07 27.17
N LEU A 622 -16.86 10.38 26.10
CA LEU A 622 -16.01 10.93 25.05
C LEU A 622 -16.75 12.04 24.29
N ASN A 623 -17.99 11.79 23.86
CA ASN A 623 -18.78 12.81 23.16
C ASN A 623 -19.13 14.00 24.06
N LYS A 624 -19.29 13.79 25.38
CA LYS A 624 -19.39 14.88 26.35
C LYS A 624 -18.11 15.72 26.37
N ALA A 625 -16.93 15.08 26.44
CA ALA A 625 -15.64 15.76 26.41
C ALA A 625 -15.42 16.55 25.10
N LEU A 626 -15.76 15.96 23.95
CA LEU A 626 -15.67 16.62 22.64
C LEU A 626 -16.51 17.89 22.59
N VAL A 627 -17.78 17.80 23.00
CA VAL A 627 -18.68 18.96 23.05
C VAL A 627 -18.16 20.03 24.01
N SER A 628 -17.65 19.63 25.18
CA SER A 628 -17.04 20.56 26.14
C SER A 628 -15.80 21.27 25.61
N SER A 629 -15.04 20.64 24.72
CA SER A 629 -13.89 21.21 24.03
C SER A 629 -14.26 22.01 22.76
N GLY A 630 -15.55 22.12 22.43
CA GLY A 630 -16.03 22.81 21.23
C GLY A 630 -15.90 22.00 19.94
N GLU A 631 -15.64 20.70 20.05
CA GLU A 631 -15.51 19.78 18.92
C GLU A 631 -16.84 19.06 18.61
N LYS A 632 -16.97 18.56 17.37
CA LYS A 632 -18.14 17.79 16.95
C LYS A 632 -18.11 16.39 17.59
N LYS A 633 -19.28 15.90 17.98
CA LYS A 633 -19.48 14.50 18.38
C LYS A 633 -19.08 13.55 17.25
N ILE A 634 -18.60 12.36 17.62
CA ILE A 634 -18.40 11.27 16.67
C ILE A 634 -19.78 10.67 16.35
N GLN A 635 -20.15 10.64 15.07
CA GLN A 635 -21.41 10.07 14.61
C GLN A 635 -21.31 8.54 14.44
N GLY A 636 -22.41 7.82 14.61
CA GLY A 636 -22.49 6.39 14.33
C GLY A 636 -21.92 5.47 15.42
N ILE A 637 -21.53 6.02 16.57
CA ILE A 637 -21.10 5.22 17.74
C ILE A 637 -22.26 5.07 18.76
N PRO A 638 -22.37 3.93 19.46
CA PRO A 638 -23.44 3.71 20.45
C PRO A 638 -23.34 4.68 21.63
N GLU A 639 -24.40 5.45 21.90
CA GLU A 639 -24.52 6.39 23.04
C GLU A 639 -25.70 6.07 23.99
N GLU A 640 -26.74 5.36 23.51
CA GLU A 640 -28.03 5.16 24.22
C GLU A 640 -28.53 3.72 24.29
#